data_AF-A0A812LEB3-F1
#
_entry.id   AF-A0A812LEB3-F1
#
_cell.length_a   1.000
_cell.length_b   1.000
_cell.length_c   1.000
_cell.angle_alpha   90.00
_cell.angle_beta   90.00
_cell.angle_gamma   90.00
#
_symmetry.space_group_name_H-M   'P 1'
#
loop_
_entity.id
_entity.type
_entity.pdbx_description
1 polymer ?
#
loop_
_entity_poly.entity_id
_entity_poly.type
_entity_poly.pdbx_seq_one_letter_code
_entity_poly.pdbx_strand_id
1 'polypeptide(L)'
;MRRIHAQFSVMELAMTLSGLDGEALGVNPAVQRAFDSTVQSAMAELAEVPSHAVHLSSVRPISDGGVRLEAKVRTPAGRTAGDVRGRLTEERLGPAVAKALGSQTSLRPFTLGAIAVSGMEVFFASSKHPSTTTASTTLRDVASQESGDSLGEAQMMYVVLVDMQVQDLEKFDGAEFLQAFAHEVDVPRSRVTTVQTQFQTKVRYLVPAWVTPSSLQPVLAAAVGAPLKAVEVFASSRRLSEGAVAQHILAAVVSTEDPSMAAQLAEELRDPKKVEKAAEAQGIASPPLQLEQAPSVAVKLHTLLDLPRDVLSAPTPKHLSAELRHRLGVEATADVLGVREVIEQRWRPDEMPKPQASVVPATTRATTHVTTQATTTTTTTTTATVATTTKKENLKEAPYGTGEDLTMYVIQVEMSLKDLVRFDGTKFIAAFAHEVHAPRSRITTVQTQYQAKVRYLVPTWLAPSSLQPMLVAALGAPPKAVEVTLGSSRRLAEDEAAEHVLSAVVSTEAASTAVKLAQELRDPTKVLDAAATQGVPSFELKLQEAPSVAVQLKTMLDLPDDVLAAPMPKHLSAELSKRLGVEATADVLGVREVIEQRRRPDVATKEKAPTSPKGLGSLFHIRAGRISINNLGGVRSSKEPEELRYSHVASAFGKELDLVVRAVGSYKPRDPALTGIDGHVFAAAINVANDGDVQLEVSVVEKDSNKLVHLPQCHVSVFDIEDPLPTLSASGQVEVLGAKVMFWRNGTAVPMKEPWAPQGPAAWYPVGEDGAVRLRIRAERSGGNALSSAWVGRNFFIALRSPAVTVQEEIDAPARGSHEAVAQAAWKRLGRKLLLGRDNVIFNNLGGQGPGHLDEPPEIRYAAVGSVGGDNVDMAQCWEKISKSRKYRE
;
A
#
# COMPACT_ATOMS: atom_id res chain seq x y z
N MET A 1 6.31 -25.11 34.41
CA MET A 1 5.18 -24.41 33.78
C MET A 1 5.63 -23.01 33.36
N ARG A 2 5.82 -22.74 32.06
CA ARG A 2 6.15 -21.39 31.57
C ARG A 2 4.85 -20.57 31.51
N ARG A 3 4.70 -19.57 32.38
CA ARG A 3 3.62 -18.57 32.26
C ARG A 3 3.98 -17.64 31.11
N ILE A 4 3.17 -17.66 30.06
CA ILE A 4 3.23 -16.68 28.97
C ILE A 4 2.69 -15.36 29.55
N HIS A 5 3.53 -14.34 29.64
CA HIS A 5 3.11 -13.00 30.02
C HIS A 5 2.38 -12.36 28.82
N ALA A 6 1.07 -12.17 28.94
CA ALA A 6 0.29 -11.45 27.94
C ALA A 6 0.53 -9.94 28.09
N GLN A 7 0.96 -9.29 27.01
CA GLN A 7 0.94 -7.83 26.90
C GLN A 7 -0.50 -7.38 26.63
N PHE A 8 -0.99 -6.41 27.41
CA PHE A 8 -2.28 -5.77 27.20
C PHE A 8 -2.04 -4.37 26.64
N SER A 9 -2.78 -3.97 25.61
CA SER A 9 -2.77 -2.60 25.10
C SER A 9 -3.95 -1.83 25.68
N VAL A 10 -3.77 -0.54 25.94
CA VAL A 10 -4.85 0.34 26.40
C VAL A 10 -5.17 1.32 25.28
N MET A 11 -6.45 1.39 24.90
CA MET A 11 -6.96 2.36 23.95
C MET A 11 -7.72 3.45 24.70
N GLU A 12 -7.41 4.72 24.46
CA GLU A 12 -8.17 5.84 25.02
C GLU A 12 -9.04 6.45 23.93
N LEU A 13 -10.30 6.74 24.26
CA LEU A 13 -11.31 7.30 23.38
C LEU A 13 -11.78 8.61 23.98
N ALA A 14 -11.86 9.67 23.19
CA ALA A 14 -12.60 10.88 23.53
C ALA A 14 -13.70 11.10 22.48
N MET A 15 -14.93 11.38 22.90
CA MET A 15 -16.07 11.59 21.98
C MET A 15 -17.12 12.51 22.58
N THR A 16 -17.96 13.08 21.73
CA THR A 16 -19.14 13.85 22.13
C THR A 16 -20.41 13.09 21.78
N LEU A 17 -21.31 12.95 22.76
CA LEU A 17 -22.69 12.50 22.55
C LEU A 17 -23.61 13.71 22.54
N SER A 18 -24.19 14.04 21.39
CA SER A 18 -25.22 15.08 21.28
C SER A 18 -26.62 14.47 21.32
N GLY A 19 -27.62 15.29 21.67
CA GLY A 19 -28.99 14.82 21.88
C GLY A 19 -29.27 14.27 23.28
N LEU A 20 -28.37 14.55 24.24
CA LEU A 20 -28.54 14.25 25.66
C LEU A 20 -28.67 15.56 26.43
N ASP A 21 -29.62 15.65 27.35
CA ASP A 21 -29.70 16.77 28.28
C ASP A 21 -28.55 16.69 29.31
N GLY A 22 -27.44 17.36 28.99
CA GLY A 22 -26.24 17.38 29.83
C GLY A 22 -26.48 17.95 31.23
N GLU A 23 -27.46 18.83 31.43
CA GLU A 23 -27.75 19.40 32.75
C GLU A 23 -28.28 18.32 33.72
N ALA A 24 -29.07 17.37 33.21
CA ALA A 24 -29.62 16.28 34.02
C ALA A 24 -28.54 15.34 34.60
N LEU A 25 -27.40 15.19 33.92
CA LEU A 25 -26.27 14.37 34.37
C LEU A 25 -25.51 14.99 35.55
N GLY A 26 -25.37 16.31 35.57
CA GLY A 26 -24.61 17.03 36.60
C GLY A 26 -25.32 17.13 37.96
N VAL A 27 -26.65 17.03 37.99
CA VAL A 27 -27.45 17.32 39.20
C VAL A 27 -27.70 16.08 40.06
N ASN A 28 -27.71 14.86 39.49
CA ASN A 28 -28.07 13.64 40.21
C ASN A 28 -27.01 12.51 40.09
N PRO A 29 -26.23 12.22 41.16
CA PRO A 29 -25.22 11.17 41.15
C PRO A 29 -25.74 9.74 40.90
N ALA A 30 -27.04 9.48 41.09
CA ALA A 30 -27.64 8.19 40.75
C ALA A 30 -27.88 8.07 39.24
N VAL A 31 -28.28 9.15 38.59
CA VAL A 31 -28.45 9.23 37.13
C VAL A 31 -27.09 9.11 36.45
N GLN A 32 -26.07 9.80 36.95
CA GLN A 32 -24.69 9.69 36.44
C GLN A 32 -24.16 8.25 36.51
N ARG A 33 -24.32 7.56 37.65
CA ARG A 33 -23.88 6.15 37.79
C ARG A 33 -24.61 5.19 36.86
N ALA A 34 -25.92 5.38 36.69
CA ALA A 34 -26.71 4.57 35.77
C ALA A 34 -26.30 4.82 34.31
N PHE A 35 -26.02 6.08 33.96
CA PHE A 35 -25.50 6.47 32.65
C PHE A 35 -24.12 5.84 32.38
N ASP A 36 -23.16 6.02 33.30
CA ASP A 36 -21.80 5.47 33.18
C ASP A 36 -21.81 3.96 32.98
N SER A 37 -22.57 3.23 33.81
CA SER A 37 -22.69 1.77 33.71
C SER A 37 -23.31 1.32 32.38
N THR A 38 -24.24 2.10 31.83
CA THR A 38 -24.94 1.77 30.60
C THR A 38 -24.04 2.01 29.38
N VAL A 39 -23.37 3.16 29.33
CA VAL A 39 -22.39 3.49 28.28
C VAL A 39 -21.22 2.51 28.31
N GLN A 40 -20.67 2.21 29.49
CA GLN A 40 -19.60 1.23 29.67
C GLN A 40 -20.00 -0.15 29.15
N SER A 41 -21.23 -0.60 29.42
CA SER A 41 -21.74 -1.90 28.95
C SER A 41 -21.94 -1.92 27.44
N ALA A 42 -22.51 -0.86 26.85
CA ALA A 42 -22.69 -0.76 25.40
C ALA A 42 -21.36 -0.75 24.65
N MET A 43 -20.37 0.02 25.15
CA MET A 43 -19.02 0.02 24.60
C MET A 43 -18.36 -1.35 24.73
N ALA A 44 -18.50 -2.02 25.87
CA ALA A 44 -17.93 -3.34 26.09
C ALA A 44 -18.54 -4.41 25.18
N GLU A 45 -19.87 -4.41 25.02
CA GLU A 45 -20.59 -5.28 24.10
C GLU A 45 -20.13 -5.07 22.65
N LEU A 46 -20.08 -3.81 22.20
CA LEU A 46 -19.69 -3.47 20.83
C LEU A 46 -18.21 -3.84 20.56
N ALA A 47 -17.33 -3.57 21.52
CA ALA A 47 -15.92 -3.94 21.46
C ALA A 47 -15.66 -5.45 21.68
N GLU A 48 -16.69 -6.23 22.06
CA GLU A 48 -16.58 -7.63 22.50
C GLU A 48 -15.49 -7.81 23.58
N VAL A 49 -15.49 -6.94 24.59
CA VAL A 49 -14.63 -7.03 25.77
C VAL A 49 -15.49 -7.14 27.02
N PRO A 50 -14.97 -7.68 28.13
CA PRO A 50 -15.69 -7.64 29.40
C PRO A 50 -15.96 -6.19 29.81
N SER A 51 -17.09 -5.91 30.46
CA SER A 51 -17.45 -4.55 30.90
C SER A 51 -16.36 -3.89 31.77
N HIS A 52 -15.69 -4.66 32.64
CA HIS A 52 -14.58 -4.18 33.46
C HIS A 52 -13.31 -3.82 32.67
N ALA A 53 -13.22 -4.16 31.39
CA ALA A 53 -12.14 -3.76 30.50
C ALA A 53 -12.36 -2.35 29.93
N VAL A 54 -13.58 -1.81 29.97
CA VAL A 54 -13.89 -0.42 29.64
C VAL A 54 -13.94 0.39 30.93
N HIS A 55 -13.26 1.52 30.98
CA HIS A 55 -13.28 2.44 32.12
C HIS A 55 -13.54 3.86 31.62
N LEU A 56 -14.69 4.43 31.99
CA LEU A 56 -14.99 5.83 31.69
C LEU A 56 -14.17 6.72 32.63
N SER A 57 -13.20 7.45 32.08
CA SER A 57 -12.31 8.33 32.86
C SER A 57 -12.89 9.71 33.09
N SER A 58 -13.77 10.18 32.21
CA SER A 58 -14.43 11.49 32.33
C SER A 58 -15.78 11.47 31.60
N VAL A 59 -16.82 11.98 32.25
CA VAL A 59 -18.13 12.23 31.66
C VAL A 59 -18.54 13.63 32.08
N ARG A 60 -18.64 14.58 31.15
CA ARG A 60 -18.93 15.98 31.47
C ARG A 60 -19.92 16.57 30.48
N PRO A 61 -20.91 17.35 30.94
CA PRO A 61 -21.76 18.12 30.03
C PRO A 61 -20.92 19.17 29.30
N ILE A 62 -21.31 19.45 28.06
CA ILE A 62 -20.74 20.53 27.24
C ILE A 62 -21.82 21.58 26.94
N SER A 63 -21.39 22.81 26.69
CA SER A 63 -22.25 24.01 26.65
C SER A 63 -23.31 24.02 25.53
N ASP A 64 -23.19 23.14 24.54
CA ASP A 64 -24.08 22.98 23.39
C ASP A 64 -25.16 21.91 23.58
N GLY A 65 -25.35 21.40 24.81
CA GLY A 65 -26.39 20.41 25.11
C GLY A 65 -26.01 18.98 24.73
N GLY A 66 -24.73 18.62 24.94
CA GLY A 66 -24.20 17.28 24.80
C GLY A 66 -23.38 16.81 26.00
N VAL A 67 -22.79 15.63 25.88
CA VAL A 67 -21.94 15.02 26.90
C VAL A 67 -20.61 14.61 26.26
N ARG A 68 -19.50 15.16 26.77
CA ARG A 68 -18.16 14.70 26.40
C ARG A 68 -17.77 13.51 27.28
N LEU A 69 -17.39 12.43 26.62
CA LEU A 69 -16.96 11.17 27.21
C LEU A 69 -15.47 10.94 26.93
N GLU A 70 -14.74 10.51 27.95
CA GLU A 70 -13.40 9.93 27.81
C GLU A 70 -13.41 8.52 28.40
N ALA A 71 -12.93 7.54 27.65
CA ALA A 71 -12.97 6.12 28.01
C ALA A 71 -11.65 5.43 27.72
N LYS A 72 -11.18 4.57 28.64
CA LYS A 72 -10.04 3.67 28.45
C LYS A 72 -10.54 2.24 28.25
N VAL A 73 -10.18 1.61 27.15
CA VAL A 73 -10.55 0.23 26.82
C VAL A 73 -9.29 -0.63 26.83
N ARG A 74 -9.21 -1.57 27.76
CA ARG A 74 -8.16 -2.60 27.81
C ARG A 74 -8.45 -3.67 26.78
N THR A 75 -7.50 -3.92 25.89
CA THR A 75 -7.64 -4.98 24.89
C THR A 75 -7.44 -6.34 25.59
N PRO A 76 -8.31 -7.33 25.35
CA PRO A 76 -8.10 -8.68 25.88
C PRO A 76 -6.86 -9.32 25.25
N ALA A 77 -6.26 -10.29 25.95
CA ALA A 77 -5.08 -11.00 25.45
C ALA A 77 -5.36 -11.59 24.06
N GLY A 78 -4.49 -11.31 23.09
CA GLY A 78 -4.65 -11.75 21.71
C GLY A 78 -5.49 -10.81 20.81
N ARG A 79 -5.94 -9.65 21.31
CA ARG A 79 -6.53 -8.58 20.50
C ARG A 79 -5.68 -7.32 20.56
N THR A 80 -5.57 -6.65 19.41
CA THR A 80 -4.91 -5.35 19.28
C THR A 80 -5.88 -4.22 19.58
N ALA A 81 -5.35 -3.03 19.86
CA ALA A 81 -6.19 -1.85 20.02
C ALA A 81 -6.90 -1.45 18.71
N GLY A 82 -6.36 -1.84 17.55
CA GLY A 82 -7.02 -1.70 16.25
C GLY A 82 -8.31 -2.51 16.13
N ASP A 83 -8.34 -3.73 16.68
CA ASP A 83 -9.54 -4.60 16.65
C ASP A 83 -10.70 -3.99 17.43
N VAL A 84 -10.39 -3.39 18.58
CA VAL A 84 -11.35 -2.67 19.43
C VAL A 84 -11.81 -1.39 18.72
N ARG A 85 -10.91 -0.64 18.10
CA ARG A 85 -11.24 0.59 17.33
C ARG A 85 -12.17 0.32 16.16
N GLY A 86 -11.92 -0.72 15.35
CA GLY A 86 -12.75 -1.04 14.18
C GLY A 86 -14.19 -1.39 14.51
N ARG A 87 -14.47 -1.68 15.78
CA ARG A 87 -15.83 -1.96 16.29
C ARG A 87 -16.48 -0.75 16.93
N LEU A 88 -15.71 0.07 17.62
CA LEU A 88 -16.15 1.31 18.23
C LEU A 88 -16.06 2.47 17.22
N THR A 89 -16.84 2.43 16.15
CA THR A 89 -16.97 3.54 15.18
C THR A 89 -18.14 4.46 15.55
N GLU A 90 -18.10 5.73 15.14
CA GLU A 90 -19.19 6.70 15.38
C GLU A 90 -20.56 6.15 14.94
N GLU A 91 -20.60 5.53 13.75
CA GLU A 91 -21.81 4.93 13.15
C GLU A 91 -22.41 3.79 13.96
N ARG A 92 -21.59 3.04 14.71
CA ARG A 92 -22.03 1.86 15.48
C ARG A 92 -22.29 2.19 16.94
N LEU A 93 -21.48 3.09 17.51
CA LEU A 93 -21.54 3.40 18.92
C LEU A 93 -22.77 4.25 19.28
N GLY A 94 -23.17 5.20 18.42
CA GLY A 94 -24.36 6.03 18.66
C GLY A 94 -25.64 5.21 18.83
N PRO A 95 -26.00 4.35 17.85
CA PRO A 95 -27.16 3.47 17.97
C PRO A 95 -27.08 2.51 19.16
N ALA A 96 -25.88 1.99 19.48
CA ALA A 96 -25.69 1.09 20.62
C ALA A 96 -25.91 1.79 21.96
N VAL A 97 -25.37 3.00 22.13
CA VAL A 97 -25.56 3.81 23.35
C VAL A 97 -27.01 4.27 23.46
N ALA A 98 -27.64 4.72 22.38
CA ALA A 98 -29.06 5.10 22.36
C ALA A 98 -29.97 3.93 22.77
N LYS A 99 -29.74 2.75 22.20
CA LYS A 99 -30.47 1.52 22.54
C LYS A 99 -30.29 1.14 24.01
N ALA A 100 -29.06 1.21 24.51
CA ALA A 100 -28.75 0.87 25.89
C ALA A 100 -29.40 1.84 26.88
N LEU A 101 -29.31 3.16 26.63
CA LEU A 101 -29.94 4.19 27.46
C LEU A 101 -31.47 4.11 27.44
N GLY A 102 -32.07 3.83 26.28
CA GLY A 102 -33.52 3.64 26.15
C GLY A 102 -34.09 2.44 26.91
N SER A 103 -33.26 1.46 27.23
CA SER A 103 -33.68 0.27 28.00
C SER A 103 -33.73 0.50 29.52
N GLN A 104 -33.14 1.58 30.04
CA GLN A 104 -33.01 1.86 31.46
C GLN A 104 -34.12 2.81 31.96
N THR A 105 -35.06 2.30 32.75
CA THR A 105 -36.19 3.08 33.27
C THR A 105 -35.78 4.28 34.14
N SER A 106 -34.61 4.22 34.79
CA SER A 106 -34.05 5.31 35.59
C SER A 106 -33.43 6.45 34.76
N LEU A 107 -33.25 6.25 33.46
CA LEU A 107 -32.70 7.22 32.51
C LEU A 107 -33.78 7.81 31.57
N ARG A 108 -35.06 7.64 31.93
CA ARG A 108 -36.19 8.26 31.21
C ARG A 108 -36.20 9.80 31.13
N PRO A 109 -35.53 10.59 32.00
CA PRO A 109 -35.50 12.05 31.85
C PRO A 109 -34.78 12.52 30.58
N PHE A 110 -33.94 11.69 29.95
CA PHE A 110 -33.34 12.02 28.66
C PHE A 110 -34.42 11.86 27.58
N THR A 111 -34.89 12.98 27.00
CA THR A 111 -35.65 12.96 25.75
C THR A 111 -34.75 12.33 24.69
N LEU A 112 -35.01 11.07 24.37
CA LEU A 112 -34.22 10.29 23.40
C LEU A 112 -34.50 10.78 21.98
N GLY A 113 -33.95 11.94 21.63
CA GLY A 113 -33.61 12.25 20.25
C GLY A 113 -32.54 11.27 19.73
N ALA A 114 -32.25 11.32 18.44
CA ALA A 114 -31.14 10.54 17.90
C ALA A 114 -29.84 10.96 18.59
N ILE A 115 -29.26 10.08 19.41
CA ILE A 115 -27.93 10.31 19.98
C ILE A 115 -26.93 10.20 18.85
N ALA A 116 -26.32 11.34 18.49
CA ALA A 116 -25.22 11.35 17.54
C ALA A 116 -23.89 11.31 18.29
N VAL A 117 -22.98 10.45 17.83
CA VAL A 117 -21.58 10.45 18.25
C VAL A 117 -20.83 11.32 17.27
N SER A 118 -20.07 12.29 17.76
CA SER A 118 -19.19 13.11 16.93
C SER A 118 -17.86 13.36 17.64
N GLY A 119 -16.84 13.69 16.84
CA GLY A 119 -15.52 14.05 17.34
C GLY A 119 -14.81 12.90 18.04
N MET A 120 -14.96 11.67 17.53
CA MET A 120 -14.33 10.51 18.13
C MET A 120 -12.81 10.47 17.86
N GLU A 121 -12.03 10.82 18.87
CA GLU A 121 -10.56 10.76 18.88
C GLU A 121 -10.09 9.47 19.56
N VAL A 122 -9.07 8.81 18.98
CA VAL A 122 -8.51 7.55 19.50
C VAL A 122 -7.02 7.70 19.76
N PHE A 123 -6.60 7.41 21.00
CA PHE A 123 -5.21 7.40 21.42
C PHE A 123 -4.79 5.97 21.83
N PHE A 124 -3.52 5.63 21.61
CA PHE A 124 -2.96 4.32 21.97
C PHE A 124 -1.87 4.50 23.02
N ALA A 125 -2.02 3.85 24.17
CA ALA A 125 -1.00 3.82 25.22
C ALA A 125 -0.42 2.41 25.34
N SER A 126 0.90 2.29 25.17
CA SER A 126 1.63 1.03 25.36
C SER A 126 2.35 1.05 26.71
N SER A 127 1.82 0.34 27.72
CA SER A 127 2.51 0.24 29.02
C SER A 127 3.50 -0.93 29.02
N LYS A 128 4.80 -0.64 29.00
CA LYS A 128 5.84 -1.62 29.35
C LYS A 128 5.99 -1.65 30.88
N HIS A 129 5.24 -2.54 31.55
CA HIS A 129 5.44 -3.12 32.91
C HIS A 129 4.16 -3.11 33.77
N PRO A 130 3.67 -4.29 34.22
CA PRO A 130 2.80 -4.40 35.39
C PRO A 130 3.61 -4.85 36.62
N SER A 131 3.66 -4.05 37.68
CA SER A 131 4.06 -4.51 39.01
C SER A 131 2.85 -5.08 39.76
N THR A 132 3.02 -6.25 40.34
CA THR A 132 2.02 -6.95 41.15
C THR A 132 2.17 -6.59 42.62
N THR A 133 1.32 -5.73 43.17
CA THR A 133 0.98 -5.79 44.60
C THR A 133 -0.46 -5.32 44.85
N THR A 134 -1.23 -6.17 45.51
CA THR A 134 -2.58 -5.91 45.98
C THR A 134 -2.51 -5.06 47.24
N ALA A 135 -2.75 -3.74 47.13
CA ALA A 135 -3.38 -2.86 48.11
C ALA A 135 -3.15 -1.39 47.72
N SER A 136 -4.15 -0.55 47.98
CA SER A 136 -4.15 0.89 47.75
C SER A 136 -2.89 1.59 48.28
N THR A 137 -2.08 2.19 47.39
CA THR A 137 -1.13 3.24 47.76
C THR A 137 -0.95 4.18 46.57
N THR A 138 -1.06 5.49 46.83
CA THR A 138 -1.01 6.56 45.82
C THR A 138 0.39 6.73 45.21
N LEU A 139 0.42 7.11 43.93
CA LEU A 139 1.60 7.33 43.05
C LEU A 139 2.70 8.29 43.57
N ARG A 140 2.56 8.89 44.76
CA ARG A 140 3.57 9.78 45.37
C ARG A 140 4.72 9.05 46.05
N ASP A 141 4.51 7.82 46.53
CA ASP A 141 5.51 7.16 47.39
C ASP A 141 6.62 6.44 46.59
N VAL A 142 6.34 6.07 45.33
CA VAL A 142 7.30 5.36 44.45
C VAL A 142 8.41 6.28 43.93
N ALA A 143 8.19 7.59 43.89
CA ALA A 143 9.18 8.57 43.40
C ALA A 143 10.32 8.85 44.40
N SER A 144 10.29 8.26 45.60
CA SER A 144 11.25 8.56 46.68
C SER A 144 12.38 7.53 46.86
N GLN A 145 12.42 6.44 46.08
CA GLN A 145 13.29 5.30 46.39
C GLN A 145 14.39 4.94 45.37
N GLU A 146 14.54 5.68 44.27
CA GLU A 146 15.71 5.54 43.38
C GLU A 146 16.45 6.88 43.29
N SER A 147 17.45 7.03 44.16
CA SER A 147 18.43 8.10 44.10
C SER A 147 19.54 7.78 43.08
N GLY A 148 19.82 8.73 42.18
CA GLY A 148 21.18 8.90 41.63
C GLY A 148 21.33 8.76 40.11
N ASP A 149 21.24 9.90 39.44
CA ASP A 149 21.96 10.33 38.23
C ASP A 149 21.82 9.60 36.87
N SER A 150 21.39 10.41 35.89
CA SER A 150 21.34 10.20 34.42
C SER A 150 20.12 9.44 33.83
N LEU A 151 18.92 10.00 34.03
CA LEU A 151 17.74 9.62 33.25
C LEU A 151 17.72 10.39 31.92
N GLY A 152 17.82 9.66 30.80
CA GLY A 152 17.88 10.23 29.43
C GLY A 152 16.56 10.82 28.92
N GLU A 153 16.66 11.79 28.01
CA GLU A 153 15.54 12.49 27.34
C GLU A 153 14.82 11.58 26.32
N ALA A 154 13.51 11.81 26.13
CA ALA A 154 12.69 11.10 25.14
C ALA A 154 12.33 12.05 23.99
N GLN A 155 12.44 11.59 22.74
CA GLN A 155 12.09 12.40 21.56
C GLN A 155 10.76 11.91 20.97
N MET A 156 9.85 12.83 20.66
CA MET A 156 8.60 12.57 19.93
C MET A 156 8.59 13.32 18.61
N MET A 157 8.11 12.70 17.53
CA MET A 157 7.97 13.36 16.23
C MET A 157 6.49 13.59 15.90
N TYR A 158 6.15 14.84 15.62
CA TYR A 158 4.84 15.30 15.16
C TYR A 158 4.90 15.63 13.67
N VAL A 159 3.83 15.28 12.94
CA VAL A 159 3.61 15.73 11.56
C VAL A 159 2.37 16.62 11.57
N VAL A 160 2.58 17.92 11.35
CA VAL A 160 1.53 18.94 11.34
C VAL A 160 1.31 19.39 9.90
N LEU A 161 0.08 19.27 9.41
CA LEU A 161 -0.30 19.82 8.11
C LEU A 161 -1.06 21.14 8.34
N VAL A 162 -0.63 22.21 7.69
CA VAL A 162 -1.27 23.54 7.77
C VAL A 162 -1.74 23.93 6.38
N ASP A 163 -3.02 23.79 6.10
CA ASP A 163 -3.59 24.30 4.84
C ASP A 163 -3.64 25.82 4.85
N MET A 164 -3.30 26.47 3.74
CA MET A 164 -3.29 27.92 3.59
C MET A 164 -3.57 28.36 2.15
N GLN A 165 -4.04 29.60 1.99
CA GLN A 165 -4.15 30.22 0.68
C GLN A 165 -2.76 30.63 0.19
N VAL A 166 -2.56 30.61 -1.13
CA VAL A 166 -1.25 30.92 -1.75
C VAL A 166 -0.73 32.30 -1.31
N GLN A 167 -1.63 33.29 -1.22
CA GLN A 167 -1.33 34.67 -0.81
C GLN A 167 -0.92 34.82 0.66
N ASP A 168 -1.20 33.81 1.48
CA ASP A 168 -0.83 33.81 2.90
C ASP A 168 0.49 33.09 3.15
N LEU A 169 1.08 32.46 2.12
CA LEU A 169 2.35 31.75 2.24
C LEU A 169 3.52 32.69 2.61
N GLU A 170 3.51 33.93 2.11
CA GLU A 170 4.51 34.95 2.46
C GLU A 170 4.42 35.39 3.93
N LYS A 171 3.27 35.15 4.58
CA LYS A 171 3.06 35.45 6.01
C LYS A 171 3.44 34.28 6.90
N PHE A 172 3.73 33.11 6.35
CA PHE A 172 4.09 31.95 7.15
C PHE A 172 5.51 32.10 7.73
N ASP A 173 5.59 32.33 9.03
CA ASP A 173 6.84 32.32 9.79
C ASP A 173 7.00 30.99 10.55
N GLY A 174 7.96 30.17 10.10
CA GLY A 174 8.27 28.90 10.75
C GLY A 174 8.75 29.06 12.21
N ALA A 175 9.37 30.18 12.56
CA ALA A 175 9.79 30.46 13.94
C ALA A 175 8.59 30.78 14.83
N GLU A 176 7.64 31.57 14.34
CA GLU A 176 6.38 31.88 15.02
C GLU A 176 5.52 30.62 15.19
N PHE A 177 5.45 29.77 14.15
CA PHE A 177 4.81 28.44 14.25
C PHE A 177 5.41 27.63 15.39
N LEU A 178 6.74 27.50 15.45
CA LEU A 178 7.38 26.70 16.50
C LEU A 178 7.20 27.30 17.89
N GLN A 179 7.08 28.62 18.00
CA GLN A 179 6.75 29.30 19.25
C GLN A 179 5.30 29.03 19.69
N ALA A 180 4.35 29.11 18.76
CA ALA A 180 2.95 28.77 19.02
C ALA A 180 2.79 27.28 19.37
N PHE A 181 3.48 26.39 18.64
CA PHE A 181 3.48 24.96 18.91
C PHE A 181 4.07 24.66 20.30
N ALA A 182 5.25 25.20 20.63
CA ALA A 182 5.88 25.02 21.93
C ALA A 182 5.00 25.51 23.09
N HIS A 183 4.35 26.67 22.91
CA HIS A 183 3.41 27.23 23.86
C HIS A 183 2.19 26.31 24.06
N GLU A 184 1.63 25.78 22.98
CA GLU A 184 0.43 24.93 23.03
C GLU A 184 0.71 23.56 23.67
N VAL A 185 1.89 22.97 23.43
CA VAL A 185 2.31 21.72 24.09
C VAL A 185 2.96 21.94 25.45
N ASP A 186 2.95 23.17 25.96
CA ASP A 186 3.51 23.60 27.25
C ASP A 186 4.98 23.15 27.47
N VAL A 187 5.82 23.35 26.45
CA VAL A 187 7.26 23.13 26.57
C VAL A 187 8.07 24.37 26.22
N PRO A 188 9.30 24.51 26.75
CA PRO A 188 10.23 25.53 26.29
C PRO A 188 10.46 25.41 24.78
N ARG A 189 10.45 26.55 24.08
CA ARG A 189 10.74 26.63 22.64
C ARG A 189 12.05 25.94 22.22
N SER A 190 13.04 25.89 23.11
CA SER A 190 14.32 25.21 22.89
C SER A 190 14.22 23.70 22.73
N ARG A 191 13.10 23.09 23.12
CA ARG A 191 12.83 21.64 23.01
C ARG A 191 12.00 21.25 21.79
N VAL A 192 11.67 22.23 20.95
CA VAL A 192 10.90 22.01 19.73
C VAL A 192 11.78 22.34 18.54
N THR A 193 12.02 21.36 17.69
CA THR A 193 12.83 21.52 16.48
C THR A 193 12.04 21.08 15.25
N THR A 194 11.98 21.89 14.20
CA THR A 194 11.48 21.41 12.91
C THR A 194 12.60 20.65 12.23
N VAL A 195 12.36 19.36 11.97
CA VAL A 195 13.28 18.47 11.26
C VAL A 195 13.14 18.68 9.76
N GLN A 196 11.92 18.90 9.28
CA GLN A 196 11.65 19.10 7.85
C GLN A 196 10.41 19.97 7.65
N THR A 197 10.50 20.94 6.75
CA THR A 197 9.35 21.71 6.25
C THR A 197 9.15 21.36 4.78
N GLN A 198 7.96 20.91 4.42
CA GLN A 198 7.59 20.60 3.05
C GLN A 198 6.33 21.37 2.69
N PHE A 199 6.39 22.15 1.62
CA PHE A 199 5.27 22.87 1.04
C PHE A 199 4.62 22.02 -0.05
N GLN A 200 3.30 21.91 -0.01
CA GLN A 200 2.49 21.07 -0.90
C GLN A 200 1.48 21.94 -1.64
N THR A 201 1.72 22.19 -2.92
CA THR A 201 0.76 22.89 -3.78
C THR A 201 -0.31 21.90 -4.26
N LYS A 202 -1.56 22.10 -3.83
CA LYS A 202 -2.72 21.26 -4.16
C LYS A 202 -3.55 21.92 -5.26
N VAL A 203 -3.87 21.19 -6.31
CA VAL A 203 -4.74 21.65 -7.41
C VAL A 203 -5.75 20.57 -7.79
N ARG A 204 -6.94 20.96 -8.26
CA ARG A 204 -7.98 20.03 -8.74
C ARG A 204 -8.39 20.38 -10.16
N TYR A 205 -8.29 19.39 -11.05
CA TYR A 205 -8.73 19.49 -12.44
C TYR A 205 -9.91 18.56 -12.69
N LEU A 206 -10.91 19.08 -13.39
CA LEU A 206 -11.92 18.29 -14.06
C LEU A 206 -11.36 17.82 -15.40
N VAL A 207 -11.26 16.51 -15.58
CA VAL A 207 -10.63 15.88 -16.75
C VAL A 207 -11.59 14.87 -17.40
N PRO A 208 -11.45 14.60 -18.70
CA PRO A 208 -12.14 13.47 -19.34
C PRO A 208 -11.78 12.13 -18.69
N ALA A 209 -12.72 11.18 -18.63
CA ALA A 209 -12.53 9.88 -17.97
C ALA A 209 -11.40 9.01 -18.54
N TRP A 210 -10.93 9.29 -19.76
CA TRP A 210 -9.78 8.60 -20.35
C TRP A 210 -8.44 9.09 -19.79
N VAL A 211 -8.40 10.24 -19.11
CA VAL A 211 -7.20 10.76 -18.44
C VAL A 211 -7.05 10.08 -17.08
N THR A 212 -5.97 9.31 -16.93
CA THR A 212 -5.64 8.61 -15.68
C THR A 212 -4.66 9.41 -14.82
N PRO A 213 -4.58 9.17 -13.50
CA PRO A 213 -3.53 9.75 -12.65
C PRO A 213 -2.11 9.49 -13.18
N SER A 214 -1.85 8.27 -13.65
CA SER A 214 -0.55 7.87 -14.22
C SER A 214 -0.18 8.62 -15.51
N SER A 215 -1.16 8.99 -16.34
CA SER A 215 -0.91 9.79 -17.53
C SER A 215 -0.74 11.28 -17.21
N LEU A 216 -1.40 11.79 -16.17
CA LEU A 216 -1.36 13.21 -15.82
C LEU A 216 -0.12 13.59 -14.98
N GLN A 217 0.40 12.66 -14.16
CA GLN A 217 1.59 12.91 -13.32
C GLN A 217 2.82 13.41 -14.11
N PRO A 218 3.28 12.75 -15.21
CA PRO A 218 4.43 13.25 -15.98
C PRO A 218 4.14 14.57 -16.70
N VAL A 219 2.88 14.81 -17.07
CA VAL A 219 2.45 16.08 -17.68
C VAL A 219 2.58 17.22 -16.69
N LEU A 220 2.05 17.06 -15.48
CA LEU A 220 2.13 18.07 -14.43
C LEU A 220 3.58 18.34 -14.03
N ALA A 221 4.38 17.28 -13.86
CA ALA A 221 5.81 17.40 -13.58
C ALA A 221 6.54 18.22 -14.67
N ALA A 222 6.24 17.96 -15.94
CA ALA A 222 6.80 18.72 -17.06
C ALA A 222 6.28 20.16 -17.13
N ALA A 223 4.99 20.39 -16.84
CA ALA A 223 4.36 21.70 -16.89
C ALA A 223 4.98 22.69 -15.90
N VAL A 224 5.41 22.19 -14.73
CA VAL A 224 5.97 22.99 -13.64
C VAL A 224 7.47 22.81 -13.42
N GLY A 225 8.16 22.07 -14.30
CA GLY A 225 9.59 21.78 -14.16
C GLY A 225 9.97 21.01 -12.88
N ALA A 226 9.02 20.32 -12.25
CA ALA A 226 9.24 19.58 -11.01
C ALA A 226 9.71 18.13 -11.28
N PRO A 227 10.51 17.53 -10.38
CA PRO A 227 10.87 16.12 -10.50
C PRO A 227 9.62 15.24 -10.33
N LEU A 228 9.51 14.15 -11.10
CA LEU A 228 8.32 13.28 -11.09
C LEU A 228 7.92 12.79 -9.67
N LYS A 229 8.91 12.51 -8.81
CA LYS A 229 8.70 12.09 -7.41
C LYS A 229 8.08 13.16 -6.51
N ALA A 230 8.09 14.41 -6.92
CA ALA A 230 7.48 15.52 -6.18
C ALA A 230 6.00 15.71 -6.52
N VAL A 231 5.49 15.05 -7.57
CA VAL A 231 4.12 15.18 -8.05
C VAL A 231 3.35 13.90 -7.70
N GLU A 232 2.29 14.03 -6.92
CA GLU A 232 1.34 12.96 -6.64
C GLU A 232 -0.02 13.31 -7.25
N VAL A 233 -0.69 12.35 -7.89
CA VAL A 233 -2.01 12.56 -8.53
C VAL A 233 -3.00 11.51 -8.03
N PHE A 234 -4.16 11.96 -7.58
CA PHE A 234 -5.22 11.15 -7.01
C PHE A 234 -6.50 11.35 -7.81
N ALA A 235 -7.23 10.27 -8.10
CA ALA A 235 -8.55 10.34 -8.69
C ALA A 235 -9.63 10.36 -7.61
N SER A 236 -10.57 11.29 -7.73
CA SER A 236 -11.82 11.26 -6.96
C SER A 236 -13.00 11.15 -7.93
N SER A 237 -13.82 10.12 -7.73
CA SER A 237 -15.01 9.92 -8.55
C SER A 237 -16.17 10.74 -7.99
N ARG A 238 -16.68 11.69 -8.77
CA ARG A 238 -17.97 12.36 -8.51
C ARG A 238 -18.95 11.94 -9.60
N ARG A 239 -20.15 11.47 -9.23
CA ARG A 239 -21.21 11.21 -10.21
C ARG A 239 -21.71 12.56 -10.72
N LEU A 240 -21.34 12.91 -11.95
CA LEU A 240 -21.94 14.02 -12.68
C LEU A 240 -23.27 13.55 -13.30
N SER A 241 -24.24 14.46 -13.40
CA SER A 241 -25.59 14.20 -13.92
C SER A 241 -25.56 13.61 -15.34
N GLU A 242 -26.48 12.70 -15.64
CA GLU A 242 -26.64 12.02 -16.93
C GLU A 242 -26.72 13.03 -18.09
N GLY A 243 -25.74 13.01 -19.00
CA GLY A 243 -25.72 13.84 -20.21
C GLY A 243 -24.37 14.44 -20.58
N ALA A 244 -23.42 14.52 -19.64
CA ALA A 244 -22.06 14.99 -19.91
C ALA A 244 -21.13 13.81 -20.27
N VAL A 245 -20.19 14.05 -21.20
CA VAL A 245 -19.04 13.16 -21.43
C VAL A 245 -18.44 12.81 -20.06
N ALA A 246 -18.23 11.52 -19.77
CA ALA A 246 -17.74 11.09 -18.46
C ALA A 246 -16.48 11.88 -18.07
N GLN A 247 -16.60 12.70 -17.03
CA GLN A 247 -15.52 13.50 -16.46
C GLN A 247 -15.24 13.03 -15.03
N HIS A 248 -13.98 13.10 -14.62
CA HIS A 248 -13.53 12.81 -13.26
C HIS A 248 -12.72 13.97 -12.72
N ILE A 249 -12.66 14.08 -11.39
CA ILE A 249 -11.84 15.07 -10.70
C ILE A 249 -10.51 14.41 -10.37
N LEU A 250 -9.42 14.96 -10.89
CA LEU A 250 -8.07 14.62 -10.50
C LEU A 250 -7.52 15.71 -9.56
N ALA A 251 -7.15 15.31 -8.36
CA ALA A 251 -6.41 16.15 -7.42
C ALA A 251 -4.92 15.87 -7.59
N ALA A 252 -4.10 16.91 -7.74
CA ALA A 252 -2.66 16.79 -7.77
C ALA A 252 -2.02 17.56 -6.62
N VAL A 253 -0.94 17.00 -6.07
CA VAL A 253 -0.13 17.58 -5.00
C VAL A 253 1.30 17.65 -5.49
N VAL A 254 1.87 18.86 -5.54
CA VAL A 254 3.28 19.08 -5.89
C VAL A 254 4.04 19.54 -4.65
N SER A 255 5.05 18.78 -4.24
CA SER A 255 5.82 19.01 -3.02
C SER A 255 7.16 19.69 -3.29
N THR A 256 7.52 20.69 -2.48
CA THR A 256 8.81 21.38 -2.51
C THR A 256 9.24 21.76 -1.09
N GLU A 257 10.54 22.00 -0.86
CA GLU A 257 11.05 22.50 0.43
C GLU A 257 11.20 24.03 0.44
N ASP A 258 11.05 24.67 -0.73
CA ASP A 258 11.15 26.12 -0.92
C ASP A 258 9.75 26.77 -0.99
N PRO A 259 9.39 27.68 -0.07
CA PRO A 259 8.10 28.37 -0.07
C PRO A 259 7.90 29.25 -1.32
N SER A 260 8.94 29.92 -1.81
CA SER A 260 8.85 30.74 -3.02
C SER A 260 8.55 29.88 -4.25
N MET A 261 9.14 28.69 -4.31
CA MET A 261 8.83 27.70 -5.33
C MET A 261 7.37 27.22 -5.21
N ALA A 262 6.84 27.00 -4.00
CA ALA A 262 5.44 26.58 -3.84
C ALA A 262 4.44 27.61 -4.35
N ALA A 263 4.70 28.90 -4.13
CA ALA A 263 3.91 30.00 -4.71
C ALA A 263 4.01 30.04 -6.24
N GLN A 264 5.22 29.87 -6.80
CA GLN A 264 5.43 29.79 -8.24
C GLN A 264 4.67 28.59 -8.85
N LEU A 265 4.77 27.41 -8.23
CA LEU A 265 4.05 26.21 -8.64
C LEU A 265 2.54 26.44 -8.63
N ALA A 266 2.02 27.13 -7.61
CA ALA A 266 0.60 27.45 -7.51
C ALA A 266 0.15 28.34 -8.67
N GLU A 267 0.91 29.37 -9.02
CA GLU A 267 0.58 30.25 -10.14
C GLU A 267 0.75 29.56 -11.50
N GLU A 268 1.74 28.67 -11.65
CA GLU A 268 1.90 27.87 -12.87
C GLU A 268 0.78 26.85 -13.08
N LEU A 269 0.32 26.18 -12.01
CA LEU A 269 -0.79 25.22 -12.07
C LEU A 269 -2.17 25.88 -12.18
N ARG A 270 -2.26 27.18 -11.91
CA ARG A 270 -3.50 27.96 -12.03
C ARG A 270 -3.96 28.09 -13.48
N ASP A 271 -3.05 28.05 -14.45
CA ASP A 271 -3.36 28.14 -15.88
C ASP A 271 -3.42 26.74 -16.52
N PRO A 272 -4.62 26.19 -16.81
CA PRO A 272 -4.76 24.87 -17.42
C PRO A 272 -4.02 24.75 -18.76
N LYS A 273 -3.82 25.85 -19.49
CA LYS A 273 -3.16 25.84 -20.81
C LYS A 273 -1.69 25.45 -20.72
N LYS A 274 -1.01 25.72 -19.60
CA LYS A 274 0.37 25.26 -19.38
C LYS A 274 0.42 23.74 -19.27
N VAL A 275 -0.55 23.14 -18.57
CA VAL A 275 -0.67 21.69 -18.41
C VAL A 275 -1.06 21.04 -19.74
N GLU A 276 -1.99 21.63 -20.48
CA GLU A 276 -2.37 21.21 -21.84
C GLU A 276 -1.18 21.21 -22.81
N LYS A 277 -0.41 22.30 -22.84
CA LYS A 277 0.81 22.38 -23.67
C LYS A 277 1.86 21.33 -23.28
N ALA A 278 2.00 21.04 -21.99
CA ALA A 278 2.87 19.97 -21.52
C ALA A 278 2.37 18.58 -21.92
N ALA A 279 1.04 18.36 -21.94
CA ALA A 279 0.45 17.12 -22.44
C ALA A 279 0.75 16.92 -23.92
N GLU A 280 0.58 17.97 -24.74
CA GLU A 280 0.91 17.95 -26.17
C GLU A 280 2.38 17.62 -26.41
N ALA A 281 3.30 18.25 -25.66
CA ALA A 281 4.73 17.98 -25.75
C ALA A 281 5.11 16.53 -25.39
N GLN A 282 4.30 15.86 -24.56
CA GLN A 282 4.45 14.45 -24.18
C GLN A 282 3.71 13.49 -25.13
N GLY A 283 3.11 14.00 -26.22
CA GLY A 283 2.34 13.20 -27.17
C GLY A 283 1.00 12.70 -26.63
N ILE A 284 0.51 13.30 -25.53
CA ILE A 284 -0.82 13.03 -24.98
C ILE A 284 -1.77 14.01 -25.67
N ALA A 285 -2.86 13.50 -26.27
CA ALA A 285 -3.89 14.36 -26.85
C ALA A 285 -4.33 15.38 -25.79
N SER A 286 -4.23 16.67 -26.09
CA SER A 286 -4.50 17.76 -25.15
C SER A 286 -5.88 17.57 -24.51
N PRO A 287 -5.98 17.09 -23.25
CA PRO A 287 -7.28 16.92 -22.63
C PRO A 287 -7.82 18.31 -22.34
N PRO A 288 -9.10 18.62 -22.62
CA PRO A 288 -9.70 19.83 -22.11
C PRO A 288 -9.64 19.78 -20.57
N LEU A 289 -8.75 20.57 -19.97
CA LEU A 289 -8.59 20.65 -18.52
C LEU A 289 -9.37 21.85 -18.01
N GLN A 290 -10.31 21.61 -17.10
CA GLN A 290 -11.01 22.69 -16.42
C GLN A 290 -10.55 22.71 -14.96
N LEU A 291 -10.08 23.87 -14.49
CA LEU A 291 -9.73 24.05 -13.09
C LEU A 291 -11.02 23.99 -12.24
N GLU A 292 -11.14 22.99 -11.37
CA GLU A 292 -12.30 22.86 -10.47
C GLU A 292 -12.15 23.78 -9.25
N GLN A 293 -10.93 23.83 -8.70
CA GLN A 293 -10.60 24.63 -7.53
C GLN A 293 -9.28 25.36 -7.75
N ALA A 294 -9.23 26.63 -7.34
CA ALA A 294 -7.99 27.40 -7.34
C ALA A 294 -6.89 26.65 -6.54
N PRO A 295 -5.63 26.69 -6.99
CA PRO A 295 -4.52 26.09 -6.26
C PRO A 295 -4.47 26.62 -4.82
N SER A 296 -4.18 25.73 -3.88
CA SER A 296 -3.94 26.03 -2.46
C SER A 296 -2.57 25.47 -2.07
N VAL A 297 -1.99 25.96 -0.97
CA VAL A 297 -0.71 25.47 -0.47
C VAL A 297 -0.94 24.89 0.92
N ALA A 298 -0.39 23.73 1.20
CA ALA A 298 -0.34 23.17 2.55
C ALA A 298 1.11 23.10 3.01
N VAL A 299 1.40 23.51 4.24
CA VAL A 299 2.72 23.38 4.86
C VAL A 299 2.71 22.15 5.74
N LYS A 300 3.52 21.17 5.39
CA LYS A 300 3.75 19.95 6.15
C LYS A 300 5.02 20.11 6.97
N LEU A 301 4.87 20.15 8.29
CA LEU A 301 5.94 20.36 9.26
C LEU A 301 6.20 19.06 10.01
N HIS A 302 7.42 18.55 9.92
CA HIS A 302 7.91 17.46 10.74
C HIS A 302 8.63 18.09 11.95
N THR A 303 7.98 18.06 13.12
CA THR A 303 8.44 18.73 14.32
C THR A 303 8.82 17.70 15.39
N LEU A 304 10.06 17.75 15.86
CA LEU A 304 10.58 16.92 16.93
C LEU A 304 10.48 17.67 18.26
N LEU A 305 10.00 16.96 19.27
CA LEU A 305 9.74 17.43 20.62
C LEU A 305 10.59 16.62 21.60
N ASP A 306 11.55 17.28 22.25
CA ASP A 306 12.38 16.70 23.29
C ASP A 306 11.64 16.78 24.63
N LEU A 307 11.03 15.68 25.06
CA LEU A 307 10.31 15.58 26.32
C LEU A 307 11.21 15.04 27.44
N PRO A 308 11.22 15.68 28.62
CA PRO A 308 11.77 15.07 29.80
C PRO A 308 10.83 13.93 30.24
N ARG A 309 11.40 12.84 30.78
CA ARG A 309 10.68 11.58 31.02
C ARG A 309 9.52 11.70 32.01
N ASP A 310 9.54 12.72 32.86
CA ASP A 310 8.49 13.09 33.81
C ASP A 310 7.27 13.76 33.16
N VAL A 311 7.38 14.20 31.89
CA VAL A 311 6.33 14.91 31.14
C VAL A 311 5.65 14.02 30.09
N LEU A 312 5.86 12.69 30.11
CA LEU A 312 5.20 11.74 29.20
C LEU A 312 3.66 11.67 29.34
N SER A 313 3.06 12.44 30.25
CA SER A 313 1.62 12.67 30.35
C SER A 313 1.18 14.02 29.74
N ALA A 314 1.99 14.65 28.88
CA ALA A 314 1.63 15.92 28.25
C ALA A 314 0.27 15.81 27.53
N PRO A 315 -0.66 16.75 27.78
CA PRO A 315 -1.97 16.72 27.15
C PRO A 315 -1.82 16.80 25.63
N THR A 316 -2.58 15.99 24.88
CA THR A 316 -2.77 16.23 23.47
C THR A 316 -3.39 17.62 23.31
N PRO A 317 -2.80 18.52 22.52
CA PRO A 317 -3.26 19.89 22.48
C PRO A 317 -4.62 19.98 21.79
N LYS A 318 -5.68 20.04 22.61
CA LYS A 318 -7.09 20.05 22.20
C LYS A 318 -7.47 21.34 21.43
N HIS A 319 -6.59 22.35 21.39
CA HIS A 319 -6.82 23.65 20.77
C HIS A 319 -5.75 24.06 19.76
N LEU A 320 -4.82 23.17 19.38
CA LEU A 320 -3.69 23.49 18.51
C LEU A 320 -4.12 24.19 17.22
N SER A 321 -5.14 23.69 16.52
CA SER A 321 -5.61 24.28 15.26
C SER A 321 -6.19 25.70 15.47
N ALA A 322 -6.94 25.92 16.55
CA ALA A 322 -7.57 27.21 16.85
C ALA A 322 -6.55 28.27 17.30
N GLU A 323 -5.58 27.87 18.13
CA GLU A 323 -4.53 28.77 18.62
C GLU A 323 -3.49 29.07 17.53
N LEU A 324 -3.13 28.07 16.71
CA LEU A 324 -2.31 28.31 15.50
C LEU A 324 -3.02 29.27 14.55
N ARG A 325 -4.33 29.12 14.33
CA ARG A 325 -5.12 30.05 13.52
C ARG A 325 -5.10 31.47 14.09
N HIS A 326 -5.29 31.61 15.40
CA HIS A 326 -5.30 32.91 16.07
C HIS A 326 -3.93 33.60 15.98
N ARG A 327 -2.84 32.85 16.22
CA ARG A 327 -1.48 33.42 16.27
C ARG A 327 -0.88 33.67 14.90
N LEU A 328 -1.00 32.71 13.98
CA LEU A 328 -0.41 32.84 12.65
C LEU A 328 -1.24 33.74 11.71
N GLY A 329 -2.46 34.11 12.10
CA GLY A 329 -3.36 34.92 11.28
C GLY A 329 -3.80 34.26 9.96
N VAL A 330 -3.56 32.95 9.82
CA VAL A 330 -3.91 32.13 8.65
C VAL A 330 -4.90 31.05 9.05
N GLU A 331 -5.79 30.67 8.13
CA GLU A 331 -6.77 29.61 8.36
C GLU A 331 -6.09 28.23 8.41
N ALA A 332 -5.48 27.91 9.55
CA ALA A 332 -4.77 26.66 9.79
C ALA A 332 -5.74 25.54 10.22
N THR A 333 -5.96 24.55 9.37
CA THR A 333 -6.52 23.26 9.78
C THR A 333 -5.38 22.31 10.10
N ALA A 334 -4.98 22.21 11.38
CA ALA A 334 -4.01 21.22 11.81
C ALA A 334 -4.66 19.84 11.88
N ASP A 335 -4.53 19.04 10.82
CA ASP A 335 -4.72 17.60 10.92
C ASP A 335 -3.47 17.02 11.59
N VAL A 336 -3.60 16.60 12.84
CA VAL A 336 -2.58 15.79 13.50
C VAL A 336 -2.60 14.43 12.82
N LEU A 337 -1.77 14.25 11.78
CA LEU A 337 -1.58 12.99 11.08
C LEU A 337 -0.87 11.98 12.00
N GLY A 338 -1.55 11.52 13.04
CA GLY A 338 -1.15 10.46 13.96
C GLY A 338 0.13 10.76 14.76
N VAL A 339 0.04 10.73 16.09
CA VAL A 339 1.24 10.54 16.92
C VAL A 339 1.84 9.19 16.56
N ARG A 340 2.97 9.17 15.83
CA ARG A 340 3.76 7.96 15.60
C ARG A 340 4.94 8.00 16.55
N GLU A 341 4.82 7.25 17.64
CA GLU A 341 5.91 7.05 18.60
C GLU A 341 7.05 6.31 17.88
N VAL A 342 8.14 7.01 17.54
CA VAL A 342 9.39 6.40 17.10
C VAL A 342 10.34 6.41 18.29
N ILE A 343 10.22 5.42 19.17
CA ILE A 343 11.25 5.16 20.18
C ILE A 343 12.24 4.19 19.58
N GLU A 344 13.36 4.71 19.06
CA GLU A 344 14.62 3.97 19.01
C GLU A 344 15.80 4.91 18.72
N GLN A 345 16.58 5.24 19.76
CA GLN A 345 18.02 5.05 19.80
C GLN A 345 18.46 4.98 21.28
N ARG A 346 19.26 3.98 21.59
CA ARG A 346 19.60 3.55 22.95
C ARG A 346 20.94 4.20 23.35
N TRP A 347 20.91 5.20 24.23
CA TRP A 347 22.11 5.78 24.87
C TRP A 347 22.54 4.89 26.06
N ARG A 348 23.85 4.55 26.16
CA ARG A 348 24.43 3.91 27.36
C ARG A 348 25.28 4.94 28.12
N PRO A 349 25.09 5.12 29.45
CA PRO A 349 25.86 6.09 30.25
C PRO A 349 27.30 5.71 30.59
N ASP A 350 27.77 4.51 30.23
CA ASP A 350 29.06 3.97 30.72
C ASP A 350 30.31 4.45 29.96
N GLU A 351 30.18 5.37 28.98
CA GLU A 351 31.26 5.76 28.05
C GLU A 351 31.76 7.21 28.18
N MET A 352 31.62 7.86 29.35
CA MET A 352 32.36 9.11 29.60
C MET A 352 33.73 8.85 30.27
N PRO A 353 34.85 9.33 29.70
CA PRO A 353 36.14 9.27 30.36
C PRO A 353 36.18 10.26 31.54
N LYS A 354 36.62 9.79 32.71
CA LYS A 354 36.94 10.66 33.84
C LYS A 354 38.13 11.58 33.46
N PRO A 355 38.13 12.86 33.85
CA PRO A 355 39.25 13.75 33.59
C PRO A 355 40.44 13.30 34.45
N GLN A 356 41.48 12.75 33.84
CA GLN A 356 42.78 12.54 34.49
C GLN A 356 43.81 13.53 33.99
N ALA A 357 44.56 14.02 34.97
CA ALA A 357 45.48 15.14 34.93
C ALA A 357 46.67 14.93 34.00
N SER A 358 47.17 16.05 33.50
CA SER A 358 48.40 16.18 32.72
C SER A 358 49.62 15.60 33.46
N VAL A 359 50.26 14.60 32.88
CA VAL A 359 51.64 14.23 33.20
C VAL A 359 52.40 14.01 31.89
N VAL A 360 53.38 14.88 31.65
CA VAL A 360 54.44 14.76 30.65
C VAL A 360 55.46 13.74 31.16
N PRO A 361 55.94 12.78 30.33
CA PRO A 361 57.35 12.84 29.97
C PRO A 361 57.78 12.27 28.60
N ALA A 362 58.77 12.97 28.04
CA ALA A 362 60.04 12.49 27.49
C ALA A 362 60.09 11.44 26.36
N THR A 363 60.57 11.95 25.23
CA THR A 363 61.37 11.35 24.16
C THR A 363 62.43 10.34 24.63
N THR A 364 62.49 9.11 24.09
CA THR A 364 63.74 8.52 23.54
C THR A 364 63.56 7.27 22.64
N ARG A 365 64.25 7.34 21.49
CA ARG A 365 64.83 6.33 20.57
C ARG A 365 64.54 4.81 20.65
N ALA A 366 64.06 4.31 19.51
CA ALA A 366 64.66 3.36 18.56
C ALA A 366 65.18 1.98 19.05
N THR A 367 64.63 0.90 18.46
CA THR A 367 65.45 -0.21 17.94
C THR A 367 64.74 -0.96 16.80
N THR A 368 65.49 -1.16 15.73
CA THR A 368 65.15 -1.93 14.53
C THR A 368 65.21 -3.43 14.82
N HIS A 369 64.21 -4.21 14.41
CA HIS A 369 64.40 -5.64 14.14
C HIS A 369 63.63 -6.07 12.89
N VAL A 370 64.41 -6.50 11.89
CA VAL A 370 63.99 -7.22 10.70
C VAL A 370 63.71 -8.67 11.12
N THR A 371 62.56 -9.21 10.75
CA THR A 371 62.34 -10.67 10.70
C THR A 371 61.44 -11.01 9.51
N THR A 372 61.94 -11.93 8.71
CA THR A 372 61.40 -12.44 7.45
C THR A 372 60.52 -13.67 7.69
N GLN A 373 59.60 -13.95 6.75
CA GLN A 373 58.78 -15.17 6.58
C GLN A 373 57.50 -15.24 7.45
N ALA A 374 56.35 -15.74 7.00
CA ALA A 374 56.04 -16.63 5.89
C ALA A 374 54.63 -16.34 5.31
N THR A 375 54.50 -16.58 4.01
CA THR A 375 53.26 -16.54 3.23
C THR A 375 52.35 -17.70 3.64
N THR A 376 51.15 -17.40 4.12
CA THR A 376 50.09 -18.40 4.30
C THR A 376 48.87 -17.94 3.50
N THR A 377 48.70 -18.50 2.31
CA THR A 377 47.54 -18.28 1.45
C THR A 377 46.35 -19.00 2.07
N THR A 378 45.39 -18.25 2.64
CA THR A 378 44.11 -18.80 3.09
C THR A 378 43.05 -18.46 2.04
N THR A 379 42.57 -19.49 1.34
CA THR A 379 41.47 -19.37 0.38
C THR A 379 40.16 -19.33 1.15
N THR A 380 39.55 -18.15 1.26
CA THR A 380 38.20 -18.01 1.83
C THR A 380 37.18 -17.97 0.70
N THR A 381 36.38 -19.03 0.58
CA THR A 381 35.23 -19.08 -0.33
C THR A 381 34.10 -18.24 0.27
N THR A 382 33.87 -17.04 -0.27
CA THR A 382 32.74 -16.18 0.12
C THR A 382 31.61 -16.36 -0.88
N THR A 383 30.46 -16.85 -0.43
CA THR A 383 29.23 -16.98 -1.22
C THR A 383 28.62 -15.58 -1.43
N ALA A 384 28.59 -15.09 -2.67
CA ALA A 384 27.99 -13.81 -3.00
C ALA A 384 26.46 -13.90 -3.06
N THR A 385 25.79 -12.92 -2.45
CA THR A 385 24.33 -12.74 -2.52
C THR A 385 24.02 -11.79 -3.68
N VAL A 386 23.19 -12.22 -4.63
CA VAL A 386 22.80 -11.46 -5.82
C VAL A 386 21.77 -10.39 -5.44
N ALA A 387 22.07 -9.11 -5.72
CA ALA A 387 21.12 -8.02 -5.66
C ALA A 387 20.64 -7.67 -7.09
N THR A 388 19.34 -7.76 -7.33
CA THR A 388 18.70 -7.39 -8.60
C THR A 388 18.22 -5.94 -8.59
N THR A 389 18.71 -5.12 -9.52
CA THR A 389 18.17 -3.78 -9.81
C THR A 389 17.66 -3.70 -11.25
N THR A 390 16.39 -3.34 -11.42
CA THR A 390 15.72 -3.17 -12.72
C THR A 390 15.75 -1.70 -13.13
N LYS A 391 16.35 -1.37 -14.28
CA LYS A 391 16.28 -0.04 -14.89
C LYS A 391 15.96 -0.16 -16.38
N LYS A 392 15.03 0.67 -16.86
CA LYS A 392 14.53 0.72 -18.23
C LYS A 392 15.16 1.91 -18.94
N GLU A 393 15.90 1.69 -20.02
CA GLU A 393 16.51 2.76 -20.83
C GLU A 393 16.12 2.60 -22.31
N ASN A 394 15.80 3.72 -22.96
CA ASN A 394 15.35 3.79 -24.36
C ASN A 394 16.58 3.77 -25.29
N LEU A 395 16.69 2.76 -26.15
CA LEU A 395 17.72 2.68 -27.20
C LEU A 395 17.20 3.32 -28.50
N LYS A 396 18.05 4.14 -29.15
CA LYS A 396 17.84 4.66 -30.51
C LYS A 396 18.13 3.58 -31.55
N GLU A 397 17.27 3.49 -32.57
CA GLU A 397 17.34 2.50 -33.65
C GLU A 397 18.60 2.64 -34.52
N ALA A 398 19.27 1.52 -34.81
CA ALA A 398 20.31 1.37 -35.83
C ALA A 398 19.83 0.38 -36.92
N PRO A 399 20.28 0.51 -38.18
CA PRO A 399 19.70 -0.24 -39.30
C PRO A 399 20.39 -1.60 -39.45
N TYR A 400 19.71 -2.70 -39.08
CA TYR A 400 20.17 -4.05 -39.39
C TYR A 400 19.04 -4.89 -40.03
N GLY A 401 19.44 -5.72 -41.00
CA GLY A 401 18.56 -6.50 -41.87
C GLY A 401 18.07 -7.80 -41.26
N THR A 402 16.81 -8.13 -41.62
CA THR A 402 16.15 -9.45 -41.68
C THR A 402 16.56 -10.54 -40.67
N GLY A 403 15.95 -10.51 -39.47
CA GLY A 403 15.21 -11.67 -38.94
C GLY A 403 15.93 -12.81 -38.21
N GLU A 404 17.02 -12.57 -37.47
CA GLU A 404 17.63 -13.55 -36.55
C GLU A 404 17.46 -13.12 -35.06
N ASP A 405 17.31 -14.07 -34.13
CA ASP A 405 17.10 -13.81 -32.69
C ASP A 405 18.41 -13.34 -32.03
N LEU A 406 18.39 -12.15 -31.43
CA LEU A 406 19.57 -11.55 -30.78
C LEU A 406 19.60 -11.89 -29.28
N THR A 407 20.70 -12.49 -28.81
CA THR A 407 20.91 -12.74 -27.38
C THR A 407 21.86 -11.70 -26.79
N MET A 408 21.44 -11.01 -25.73
CA MET A 408 22.30 -10.04 -25.02
C MET A 408 23.02 -10.70 -23.85
N TYR A 409 24.35 -10.60 -23.84
CA TYR A 409 25.22 -11.00 -22.74
C TYR A 409 25.75 -9.76 -22.01
N VAL A 410 25.81 -9.84 -20.68
CA VAL A 410 26.45 -8.83 -19.83
C VAL A 410 27.66 -9.49 -19.17
N ILE A 411 28.86 -9.05 -19.52
CA ILE A 411 30.10 -9.62 -19.03
C ILE A 411 30.80 -8.57 -18.17
N GLN A 412 31.19 -8.93 -16.94
CA GLN A 412 31.90 -8.03 -16.04
C GLN A 412 33.34 -8.53 -15.83
N VAL A 413 34.33 -7.68 -16.07
CA VAL A 413 35.75 -8.00 -15.90
C VAL A 413 36.34 -7.02 -14.90
N GLU A 414 36.76 -7.51 -13.73
CA GLU A 414 37.48 -6.69 -12.75
C GLU A 414 38.99 -6.72 -13.07
N MET A 415 39.60 -5.54 -13.23
CA MET A 415 41.03 -5.46 -13.57
C MET A 415 41.73 -4.33 -12.82
N SER A 416 43.05 -4.46 -12.64
CA SER A 416 43.85 -3.39 -12.06
C SER A 416 43.96 -2.21 -13.03
N LEU A 417 44.25 -1.01 -12.51
CA LEU A 417 44.46 0.16 -13.38
C LEU A 417 45.59 -0.03 -14.39
N LYS A 418 46.63 -0.81 -14.05
CA LYS A 418 47.73 -1.12 -14.97
C LYS A 418 47.27 -2.01 -16.12
N ASP A 419 46.32 -2.89 -15.85
CA ASP A 419 45.80 -3.83 -16.83
C ASP A 419 44.72 -3.19 -17.70
N LEU A 420 43.93 -2.25 -17.16
CA LEU A 420 42.96 -1.48 -17.95
C LEU A 420 43.62 -0.66 -19.06
N VAL A 421 44.81 -0.10 -18.81
CA VAL A 421 45.58 0.62 -19.85
C VAL A 421 46.01 -0.32 -20.99
N ARG A 422 46.13 -1.62 -20.70
CA ARG A 422 46.45 -2.67 -21.67
C ARG A 422 45.21 -3.37 -22.22
N PHE A 423 44.02 -3.05 -21.69
CA PHE A 423 42.77 -3.66 -22.08
C PHE A 423 42.39 -3.21 -23.49
N ASP A 424 42.35 -4.16 -24.40
CA ASP A 424 41.93 -3.95 -25.77
C ASP A 424 40.59 -4.65 -25.96
N GLY A 425 39.50 -3.86 -25.96
CA GLY A 425 38.14 -4.38 -26.16
C GLY A 425 38.01 -5.19 -27.45
N THR A 426 38.83 -4.90 -28.46
CA THR A 426 38.91 -5.63 -29.74
C THR A 426 39.45 -7.04 -29.56
N LYS A 427 40.50 -7.21 -28.73
CA LYS A 427 41.08 -8.51 -28.38
C LYS A 427 40.14 -9.27 -27.45
N PHE A 428 39.47 -8.57 -26.53
CA PHE A 428 38.46 -9.16 -25.67
C PHE A 428 37.32 -9.79 -26.49
N ILE A 429 36.73 -9.03 -27.42
CA ILE A 429 35.65 -9.54 -28.28
C ILE A 429 36.14 -10.72 -29.12
N ALA A 430 37.38 -10.68 -29.64
CA ALA A 430 37.93 -11.79 -30.39
C ALA A 430 38.14 -13.05 -29.53
N ALA A 431 38.60 -12.90 -28.28
CA ALA A 431 38.76 -14.00 -27.33
C ALA A 431 37.39 -14.57 -26.91
N PHE A 432 36.42 -13.71 -26.64
CA PHE A 432 35.05 -14.11 -26.32
C PHE A 432 34.41 -14.85 -27.49
N ALA A 433 34.49 -14.31 -28.71
CA ALA A 433 34.01 -14.93 -29.94
C ALA A 433 34.54 -16.35 -30.12
N HIS A 434 35.84 -16.52 -29.93
CA HIS A 434 36.49 -17.81 -30.01
C HIS A 434 35.91 -18.81 -29.00
N GLU A 435 35.68 -18.38 -27.76
CA GLU A 435 35.28 -19.26 -26.66
C GLU A 435 33.80 -19.67 -26.72
N VAL A 436 32.93 -18.81 -27.27
CA VAL A 436 31.53 -19.18 -27.54
C VAL A 436 31.33 -19.76 -28.95
N HIS A 437 32.43 -20.07 -29.64
CA HIS A 437 32.44 -20.59 -31.02
C HIS A 437 31.63 -19.75 -32.02
N ALA A 438 31.59 -18.43 -31.83
CA ALA A 438 30.91 -17.48 -32.70
C ALA A 438 31.89 -16.79 -33.65
N PRO A 439 31.54 -16.59 -34.94
CA PRO A 439 32.31 -15.70 -35.80
C PRO A 439 32.24 -14.27 -35.24
N ARG A 440 33.40 -13.60 -35.15
CA ARG A 440 33.52 -12.25 -34.59
C ARG A 440 32.56 -11.23 -35.24
N SER A 441 32.22 -11.41 -36.52
CA SER A 441 31.28 -10.56 -37.25
C SER A 441 29.85 -10.59 -36.71
N ARG A 442 29.51 -11.57 -35.86
CA ARG A 442 28.19 -11.75 -35.26
C ARG A 442 28.11 -11.29 -33.80
N ILE A 443 29.18 -10.71 -33.26
CA ILE A 443 29.20 -10.12 -31.92
C ILE A 443 29.22 -8.61 -32.07
N THR A 444 28.12 -7.96 -31.69
CA THR A 444 28.02 -6.50 -31.67
C THR A 444 28.11 -6.04 -30.22
N THR A 445 29.16 -5.29 -29.88
CA THR A 445 29.20 -4.62 -28.57
C THR A 445 28.23 -3.47 -28.58
N VAL A 446 27.24 -3.52 -27.71
CA VAL A 446 26.16 -2.52 -27.63
C VAL A 446 26.57 -1.39 -26.70
N GLN A 447 27.21 -1.75 -25.59
CA GLN A 447 27.58 -0.78 -24.58
C GLN A 447 28.80 -1.29 -23.82
N THR A 448 29.77 -0.41 -23.60
CA THR A 448 30.88 -0.64 -22.67
C THR A 448 30.78 0.39 -21.56
N GLN A 449 30.64 -0.07 -20.32
CA GLN A 449 30.60 0.77 -19.14
C GLN A 449 31.79 0.43 -18.26
N TYR A 450 32.54 1.43 -17.86
CA TYR A 450 33.68 1.34 -16.96
C TYR A 450 33.26 1.83 -15.59
N GLN A 451 33.55 1.06 -14.55
CA GLN A 451 33.24 1.35 -13.16
C GLN A 451 34.54 1.42 -12.35
N ALA A 452 34.99 2.62 -12.01
CA ALA A 452 36.11 2.81 -11.10
C ALA A 452 35.64 2.57 -9.66
N LYS A 453 36.27 1.63 -8.95
CA LYS A 453 35.90 1.25 -7.58
C LYS A 453 37.03 1.53 -6.62
N VAL A 454 36.72 2.26 -5.55
CA VAL A 454 37.68 2.59 -4.48
C VAL A 454 37.05 2.31 -3.13
N ARG A 455 37.83 1.72 -2.23
CA ARG A 455 37.43 1.45 -0.86
C ARG A 455 38.16 2.37 0.11
N TYR A 456 37.39 3.11 0.89
CA TYR A 456 37.89 3.97 1.95
C TYR A 456 37.49 3.42 3.31
N LEU A 457 38.36 3.61 4.30
CA LEU A 457 37.99 3.55 5.70
C LEU A 457 37.60 4.96 6.14
N VAL A 458 36.36 5.09 6.65
CA VAL A 458 35.85 6.34 7.19
C VAL A 458 35.41 6.17 8.64
N PRO A 459 35.40 7.25 9.45
CA PRO A 459 34.82 7.22 10.78
C PRO A 459 33.33 6.84 10.76
N THR A 460 32.87 6.11 11.77
CA THR A 460 31.46 5.65 11.85
C THR A 460 30.42 6.76 11.94
N TRP A 461 30.82 7.97 12.34
CA TRP A 461 29.91 9.13 12.37
C TRP A 461 29.62 9.71 10.98
N LEU A 462 30.42 9.38 9.96
CA LEU A 462 30.26 9.90 8.61
C LEU A 462 29.27 9.03 7.81
N ALA A 463 28.05 9.52 7.62
CA ALA A 463 27.01 8.81 6.88
C ALA A 463 27.37 8.64 5.39
N PRO A 464 27.02 7.49 4.75
CA PRO A 464 27.26 7.27 3.31
C PRO A 464 26.67 8.37 2.41
N SER A 465 25.49 8.89 2.78
CA SER A 465 24.79 9.97 2.06
C SER A 465 25.56 11.28 2.07
N SER A 466 26.41 11.51 3.08
CA SER A 466 27.26 12.70 3.15
C SER A 466 28.49 12.55 2.25
N LEU A 467 29.00 11.33 2.03
CA LEU A 467 30.20 11.12 1.22
C LEU A 467 29.92 11.27 -0.30
N GLN A 468 28.72 10.93 -0.76
CA GLN A 468 28.36 11.04 -2.18
C GLN A 468 28.53 12.46 -2.75
N PRO A 469 27.97 13.54 -2.15
CA PRO A 469 28.19 14.90 -2.66
C PRO A 469 29.66 15.36 -2.56
N MET A 470 30.43 14.87 -1.59
CA MET A 470 31.88 15.15 -1.50
C MET A 470 32.64 14.53 -2.67
N LEU A 471 32.36 13.27 -2.99
CA LEU A 471 32.97 12.55 -4.10
C LEU A 471 32.55 13.14 -5.46
N VAL A 472 31.28 13.52 -5.60
CA VAL A 472 30.75 14.23 -6.78
C VAL A 472 31.51 15.54 -7.01
N ALA A 473 31.70 16.34 -5.95
CA ALA A 473 32.44 17.59 -6.02
C ALA A 473 33.94 17.36 -6.29
N ALA A 474 34.57 16.42 -5.59
CA ALA A 474 35.99 16.11 -5.75
C ALA A 474 36.36 15.62 -7.16
N LEU A 475 35.44 14.92 -7.82
CA LEU A 475 35.64 14.35 -9.15
C LEU A 475 35.10 15.22 -10.29
N GLY A 476 34.33 16.27 -9.98
CA GLY A 476 33.58 17.01 -10.99
C GLY A 476 32.63 16.11 -11.82
N ALA A 477 32.19 14.99 -11.26
CA ALA A 477 31.34 14.00 -11.92
C ALA A 477 29.86 14.33 -11.70
N PRO A 478 28.94 14.00 -12.63
CA PRO A 478 27.52 14.19 -12.38
C PRO A 478 27.04 13.27 -11.23
N PRO A 479 26.08 13.69 -10.39
CA PRO A 479 25.63 12.91 -9.22
C PRO A 479 25.21 11.47 -9.54
N LYS A 480 24.65 11.24 -10.73
CA LYS A 480 24.22 9.92 -11.21
C LYS A 480 25.38 8.97 -11.55
N ALA A 481 26.60 9.48 -11.71
CA ALA A 481 27.77 8.68 -12.04
C ALA A 481 28.48 8.13 -10.81
N VAL A 482 28.20 8.64 -9.60
CA VAL A 482 28.88 8.25 -8.35
C VAL A 482 27.88 7.53 -7.45
N GLU A 483 28.18 6.28 -7.11
CA GLU A 483 27.42 5.46 -6.17
C GLU A 483 28.31 5.14 -4.95
N VAL A 484 27.77 5.30 -3.74
CA VAL A 484 28.47 5.01 -2.48
C VAL A 484 27.71 3.92 -1.74
N THR A 485 28.39 2.81 -1.44
CA THR A 485 27.81 1.68 -0.73
C THR A 485 28.56 1.40 0.58
N LEU A 486 27.80 1.13 1.63
CA LEU A 486 28.34 0.79 2.95
C LEU A 486 28.73 -0.69 2.99
N GLY A 487 30.01 -0.96 3.21
CA GLY A 487 30.56 -2.29 3.44
C GLY A 487 30.58 -2.68 4.92
N SER A 488 31.21 -3.81 5.22
CA SER A 488 31.35 -4.33 6.58
C SER A 488 32.10 -3.36 7.50
N SER A 489 31.67 -3.27 8.76
CA SER A 489 32.41 -2.52 9.79
C SER A 489 33.61 -3.32 10.27
N ARG A 490 34.76 -2.66 10.48
CA ARG A 490 35.97 -3.29 11.01
C ARG A 490 36.26 -2.68 12.39
N ARG A 491 36.31 -3.51 13.44
CA ARG A 491 36.91 -3.11 14.71
C ARG A 491 38.42 -3.32 14.61
N LEU A 492 39.18 -2.26 14.82
CA LEU A 492 40.60 -2.36 15.11
C LEU A 492 40.76 -2.58 16.64
N ALA A 493 41.98 -2.69 17.15
CA ALA A 493 42.26 -3.06 18.56
C ALA A 493 41.50 -2.15 19.55
N GLU A 494 41.37 -2.58 20.82
CA GLU A 494 40.46 -2.01 21.84
C GLU A 494 40.56 -0.48 22.08
N ASP A 495 41.59 0.20 21.58
CA ASP A 495 41.81 1.65 21.70
C ASP A 495 41.63 2.46 20.38
N GLU A 496 41.30 1.86 19.23
CA GLU A 496 41.09 2.58 17.96
C GLU A 496 39.60 2.80 17.63
N ALA A 497 39.26 4.01 17.18
CA ALA A 497 37.90 4.37 16.79
C ALA A 497 37.36 3.43 15.70
N ALA A 498 36.08 3.07 15.78
CA ALA A 498 35.45 2.21 14.78
C ALA A 498 35.49 2.88 13.39
N GLU A 499 35.84 2.10 12.36
CA GLU A 499 35.86 2.54 10.96
C GLU A 499 34.87 1.71 10.12
N HIS A 500 34.17 2.38 9.21
CA HIS A 500 33.36 1.74 8.17
C HIS A 500 34.18 1.62 6.88
N VAL A 501 34.03 0.48 6.19
CA VAL A 501 34.48 0.33 4.81
C VAL A 501 33.43 0.94 3.90
N LEU A 502 33.74 2.02 3.18
CA LEU A 502 32.89 2.58 2.14
C LEU A 502 33.44 2.24 0.76
N SER A 503 32.59 1.70 -0.11
CA SER A 503 32.92 1.44 -1.51
C SER A 503 32.29 2.51 -2.39
N ALA A 504 33.11 3.35 -3.00
CA ALA A 504 32.70 4.32 -4.01
C ALA A 504 32.87 3.71 -5.41
N VAL A 505 31.82 3.74 -6.22
CA VAL A 505 31.80 3.26 -7.61
C VAL A 505 31.46 4.43 -8.52
N VAL A 506 32.32 4.68 -9.52
CA VAL A 506 32.09 5.75 -10.50
C VAL A 506 31.97 5.16 -11.90
N SER A 507 30.81 5.37 -12.53
CA SER A 507 30.48 4.85 -13.85
C SER A 507 30.77 5.84 -14.98
N THR A 508 31.42 5.40 -16.05
CA THR A 508 31.67 6.19 -17.26
C THR A 508 31.76 5.29 -18.50
N GLU A 509 31.53 5.83 -19.70
CA GLU A 509 31.61 5.09 -20.97
C GLU A 509 33.02 5.10 -21.58
N ALA A 510 33.93 5.94 -21.08
CA ALA A 510 35.28 6.08 -21.62
C ALA A 510 36.34 5.51 -20.64
N ALA A 511 37.17 4.57 -21.13
CA ALA A 511 38.24 3.95 -20.35
C ALA A 511 39.24 4.98 -19.79
N SER A 512 39.63 5.97 -20.60
CA SER A 512 40.54 7.05 -20.17
C SER A 512 39.96 7.89 -19.03
N THR A 513 38.66 8.16 -19.08
CA THR A 513 37.92 8.84 -18.01
C THR A 513 37.86 7.98 -16.76
N ALA A 514 37.62 6.66 -16.88
CA ALA A 514 37.62 5.75 -15.74
C ALA A 514 38.99 5.68 -15.05
N VAL A 515 40.08 5.61 -15.83
CA VAL A 515 41.46 5.65 -15.31
C VAL A 515 41.72 6.97 -14.60
N LYS A 516 41.34 8.10 -15.21
CA LYS A 516 41.50 9.43 -14.60
C LYS A 516 40.74 9.52 -13.29
N LEU A 517 39.46 9.15 -13.26
CA LEU A 517 38.62 9.18 -12.07
C LEU A 517 39.15 8.26 -10.97
N ALA A 518 39.61 7.06 -11.32
CA ALA A 518 40.23 6.14 -10.37
C ALA A 518 41.57 6.67 -9.80
N GLN A 519 42.35 7.39 -10.60
CA GLN A 519 43.57 8.06 -10.15
C GLN A 519 43.23 9.26 -9.25
N GLU A 520 42.18 10.01 -9.55
CA GLU A 520 41.71 11.13 -8.72
C GLU A 520 41.14 10.65 -7.39
N LEU A 521 40.40 9.52 -7.38
CA LEU A 521 39.96 8.85 -6.17
C LEU A 521 41.11 8.23 -5.35
N ARG A 522 42.29 8.04 -5.94
CA ARG A 522 43.45 7.54 -5.20
C ARG A 522 44.01 8.60 -4.26
N ASP A 523 43.78 9.87 -4.55
CA ASP A 523 44.28 11.00 -3.77
C ASP A 523 43.20 11.46 -2.77
N PRO A 524 43.28 11.04 -1.49
CA PRO A 524 42.27 11.40 -0.50
C PRO A 524 42.19 12.91 -0.27
N THR A 525 43.24 13.69 -0.60
CA THR A 525 43.25 15.14 -0.37
C THR A 525 42.15 15.86 -1.14
N LYS A 526 41.84 15.42 -2.37
CA LYS A 526 40.75 16.00 -3.17
C LYS A 526 39.37 15.80 -2.53
N VAL A 527 39.15 14.63 -1.93
CA VAL A 527 37.90 14.33 -1.22
C VAL A 527 37.81 15.14 0.07
N LEU A 528 38.93 15.29 0.78
CA LEU A 528 39.01 16.10 2.00
C LEU A 528 38.84 17.60 1.72
N ASP A 529 39.40 18.12 0.63
CA ASP A 529 39.21 19.52 0.20
C ASP A 529 37.74 19.80 -0.18
N ALA A 530 37.10 18.85 -0.86
CA ALA A 530 35.67 18.91 -1.17
C ALA A 530 34.82 18.85 0.11
N ALA A 531 35.19 18.00 1.08
CA ALA A 531 34.52 17.92 2.37
C ALA A 531 34.66 19.22 3.17
N ALA A 532 35.84 19.83 3.19
CA ALA A 532 36.08 21.12 3.84
C ALA A 532 35.23 22.24 3.24
N THR A 533 35.11 22.26 1.90
CA THR A 533 34.25 23.22 1.18
C THR A 533 32.77 23.05 1.52
N GLN A 534 32.36 21.83 1.93
CA GLN A 534 30.99 21.50 2.34
C GLN A 534 30.77 21.63 3.87
N GLY A 535 31.73 22.19 4.61
CA GLY A 535 31.61 22.41 6.06
C GLY A 535 31.69 21.13 6.91
N VAL A 536 32.22 20.04 6.35
CA VAL A 536 32.38 18.76 7.06
C VAL A 536 33.56 18.88 8.03
N PRO A 537 33.43 18.47 9.32
CA PRO A 537 34.54 18.46 10.26
C PRO A 537 35.74 17.69 9.71
N SER A 538 36.96 18.12 10.02
CA SER A 538 38.19 17.43 9.59
C SER A 538 38.18 15.96 10.03
N PHE A 539 38.48 15.05 9.09
CA PHE A 539 38.61 13.62 9.34
C PHE A 539 39.73 13.01 8.50
N GLU A 540 40.18 11.82 8.87
CA GLU A 540 41.15 11.06 8.10
C GLU A 540 40.42 10.10 7.15
N LEU A 541 40.79 10.14 5.86
CA LEU A 541 40.29 9.21 4.85
C LEU A 541 41.41 8.23 4.47
N LYS A 542 41.36 7.00 4.97
CA LYS A 542 42.39 5.99 4.69
C LYS A 542 41.96 5.11 3.51
N LEU A 543 42.84 4.96 2.52
CA LEU A 543 42.61 4.07 1.39
C LEU A 543 42.81 2.61 1.84
N GLN A 544 41.76 1.78 1.76
CA GLN A 544 41.83 0.39 2.20
C GLN A 544 42.49 -0.52 1.16
N GLU A 545 42.15 -0.30 -0.11
CA GLU A 545 42.61 -1.11 -1.24
C GLU A 545 43.00 -0.20 -2.40
N ALA A 546 43.94 -0.67 -3.23
CA ALA A 546 44.29 0.05 -4.45
C ALA A 546 43.04 0.17 -5.35
N PRO A 547 42.82 1.32 -6.01
CA PRO A 547 41.71 1.50 -6.93
C PRO A 547 41.71 0.41 -8.01
N SER A 548 40.56 -0.23 -8.20
CA SER A 548 40.31 -1.20 -9.27
C SER A 548 39.30 -0.63 -10.27
N VAL A 549 39.29 -1.15 -11.50
CA VAL A 549 38.25 -0.80 -12.46
C VAL A 549 37.55 -2.07 -12.93
N ALA A 550 36.23 -2.10 -12.77
CA ALA A 550 35.39 -3.12 -13.39
C ALA A 550 34.93 -2.63 -14.76
N VAL A 551 35.09 -3.46 -15.78
CA VAL A 551 34.60 -3.20 -17.14
C VAL A 551 33.39 -4.07 -17.36
N GLN A 552 32.22 -3.45 -17.54
CA GLN A 552 30.98 -4.12 -17.89
C GLN A 552 30.74 -3.98 -19.40
N LEU A 553 30.74 -5.10 -20.11
CA LEU A 553 30.52 -5.18 -21.56
C LEU A 553 29.14 -5.78 -21.80
N LYS A 554 28.26 -5.03 -22.46
CA LYS A 554 27.00 -5.54 -22.98
C LYS A 554 27.19 -5.86 -24.46
N THR A 555 27.14 -7.13 -24.81
CA THR A 555 27.33 -7.61 -26.18
C THR A 555 26.08 -8.34 -26.66
N MET A 556 25.59 -7.99 -27.84
CA MET A 556 24.58 -8.75 -28.56
C MET A 556 25.27 -9.78 -29.44
N LEU A 557 24.78 -11.01 -29.35
CA LEU A 557 25.19 -12.13 -30.18
C LEU A 557 24.06 -12.51 -31.09
N ASP A 558 24.38 -12.53 -32.37
CA ASP A 558 23.57 -13.11 -33.43
C ASP A 558 24.04 -14.56 -33.63
N LEU A 559 23.36 -15.53 -33.03
CA LEU A 559 23.77 -16.93 -33.08
C LEU A 559 22.62 -17.80 -33.59
N PRO A 560 22.90 -18.81 -34.44
CA PRO A 560 21.88 -19.79 -34.80
C PRO A 560 21.42 -20.60 -33.57
N ASP A 561 20.15 -21.01 -33.58
CA ASP A 561 19.44 -21.61 -32.44
C ASP A 561 20.13 -22.85 -31.83
N ASP A 562 20.86 -23.60 -32.64
CA ASP A 562 21.61 -24.79 -32.22
C ASP A 562 22.81 -24.45 -31.33
N VAL A 563 23.39 -23.26 -31.48
CA VAL A 563 24.48 -22.76 -30.62
C VAL A 563 23.93 -22.16 -29.33
N LEU A 564 22.76 -21.51 -29.38
CA LEU A 564 22.08 -20.95 -28.19
C LEU A 564 21.56 -22.05 -27.24
N ALA A 565 21.26 -23.24 -27.77
CA ALA A 565 20.83 -24.39 -26.97
C ALA A 565 21.97 -25.10 -26.23
N ALA A 566 23.24 -24.84 -26.58
CA ALA A 566 24.38 -25.45 -25.91
C ALA A 566 24.63 -24.77 -24.55
N PRO A 567 24.76 -25.51 -23.43
CA PRO A 567 25.09 -24.92 -22.15
C PRO A 567 26.47 -24.24 -22.23
N MET A 568 26.56 -23.01 -21.71
CA MET A 568 27.82 -22.27 -21.68
C MET A 568 28.97 -23.13 -21.12
N PRO A 569 30.19 -23.04 -21.68
CA PRO A 569 31.33 -23.77 -21.15
C PRO A 569 31.54 -23.40 -19.68
N LYS A 570 31.49 -24.40 -18.78
CA LYS A 570 31.70 -24.21 -17.33
C LYS A 570 33.04 -23.57 -16.96
N HIS A 571 33.96 -23.45 -17.92
CA HIS A 571 35.31 -22.90 -17.82
C HIS A 571 35.50 -21.55 -18.54
N LEU A 572 34.42 -20.92 -19.05
CA LEU A 572 34.49 -19.67 -19.81
C LEU A 572 35.24 -18.55 -19.05
N SER A 573 34.97 -18.36 -17.76
CA SER A 573 35.67 -17.38 -16.92
C SER A 573 37.17 -17.66 -16.81
N ALA A 574 37.55 -18.93 -16.60
CA ALA A 574 38.95 -19.35 -16.48
C ALA A 574 39.73 -19.19 -17.80
N GLU A 575 39.12 -19.55 -18.94
CA GLU A 575 39.80 -19.47 -20.24
C GLU A 575 39.86 -18.03 -20.77
N LEU A 576 38.82 -17.21 -20.52
CA LEU A 576 38.90 -15.76 -20.75
C LEU A 576 40.00 -15.14 -19.88
N SER A 577 40.08 -15.52 -18.61
CA SER A 577 41.12 -14.99 -17.71
C SER A 577 42.53 -15.30 -18.21
N LYS A 578 42.75 -16.55 -18.63
CA LYS A 578 44.02 -17.02 -19.18
C LYS A 578 44.41 -16.33 -20.48
N ARG A 579 43.46 -16.08 -21.38
CA ARG A 579 43.71 -15.43 -22.68
C ARG A 579 43.93 -13.93 -22.58
N LEU A 580 43.29 -13.28 -21.62
CA LEU A 580 43.39 -11.83 -21.40
C LEU A 580 44.54 -11.47 -20.45
N GLY A 581 45.03 -12.43 -19.66
CA GLY A 581 46.04 -12.19 -18.64
C GLY A 581 45.53 -11.38 -17.45
N VAL A 582 44.20 -11.34 -17.24
CA VAL A 582 43.49 -10.63 -16.16
C VAL A 582 42.38 -11.53 -15.63
N GLU A 583 42.00 -11.40 -14.35
CA GLU A 583 40.90 -12.19 -13.78
C GLU A 583 39.55 -11.73 -14.34
N ALA A 584 38.80 -12.65 -14.96
CA ALA A 584 37.52 -12.38 -15.60
C ALA A 584 36.42 -13.25 -14.97
N THR A 585 35.37 -12.62 -14.46
CA THR A 585 34.20 -13.29 -13.86
C THR A 585 33.00 -13.20 -14.82
N ALA A 586 32.59 -14.30 -15.42
CA ALA A 586 31.43 -14.31 -16.30
C ALA A 586 30.17 -14.70 -15.51
N ASP A 587 29.36 -13.71 -15.13
CA ASP A 587 28.02 -13.94 -14.58
C ASP A 587 26.98 -13.89 -15.70
N VAL A 588 26.19 -14.97 -15.83
CA VAL A 588 25.02 -14.97 -16.72
C VAL A 588 23.84 -14.36 -15.95
N LEU A 589 23.60 -13.06 -16.11
CA LEU A 589 22.29 -12.50 -15.77
C LEU A 589 21.27 -13.19 -16.70
N GLY A 590 20.38 -13.97 -16.09
CA GLY A 590 19.51 -14.94 -16.77
C GLY A 590 18.86 -14.41 -18.04
N VAL A 591 18.83 -15.28 -19.06
CA VAL A 591 18.10 -15.12 -20.33
C VAL A 591 16.69 -14.61 -20.03
N ARG A 592 16.49 -13.30 -20.20
CA ARG A 592 15.15 -12.71 -20.25
C ARG A 592 14.83 -12.58 -21.72
N GLU A 593 14.06 -13.55 -22.19
CA GLU A 593 13.43 -13.65 -23.50
C GLU A 593 12.72 -12.32 -23.84
N VAL A 594 13.40 -11.42 -24.55
CA VAL A 594 12.75 -10.32 -25.28
C VAL A 594 12.47 -10.85 -26.68
N ILE A 595 11.49 -11.77 -26.77
CA ILE A 595 10.95 -12.20 -28.05
C ILE A 595 9.83 -11.21 -28.43
N GLU A 596 10.18 -10.20 -29.23
CA GLU A 596 9.20 -9.49 -30.06
C GLU A 596 9.04 -10.26 -31.38
N GLN A 597 8.04 -11.12 -31.47
CA GLN A 597 7.71 -11.83 -32.71
C GLN A 597 7.08 -10.90 -33.76
N ARG A 598 7.87 -10.47 -34.75
CA ARG A 598 7.37 -10.13 -36.09
C ARG A 598 7.03 -11.43 -36.83
N ARG A 599 5.75 -11.70 -37.06
CA ARG A 599 5.28 -12.85 -37.87
C ARG A 599 5.38 -12.59 -39.38
N ARG A 600 5.78 -13.62 -40.14
CA ARG A 600 5.01 -14.18 -41.28
C ARG A 600 5.36 -15.67 -41.54
N PRO A 601 4.50 -16.42 -42.28
CA PRO A 601 4.15 -17.81 -41.96
C PRO A 601 4.79 -18.89 -42.85
N ASP A 602 4.66 -20.13 -42.32
CA ASP A 602 4.82 -21.48 -42.92
C ASP A 602 6.27 -21.91 -43.22
N VAL A 603 6.79 -23.04 -42.71
CA VAL A 603 6.42 -24.44 -42.98
C VAL A 603 6.62 -25.35 -41.73
N ALA A 604 5.72 -26.33 -41.57
CA ALA A 604 5.58 -27.30 -40.47
C ALA A 604 6.82 -28.22 -40.23
N THR A 605 7.12 -28.79 -39.06
CA THR A 605 6.31 -29.65 -38.16
C THR A 605 7.02 -29.90 -36.82
N LYS A 606 6.35 -29.67 -35.67
CA LYS A 606 6.22 -30.57 -34.49
C LYS A 606 5.73 -29.79 -33.26
N GLU A 607 4.63 -30.31 -32.69
CA GLU A 607 3.85 -29.85 -31.52
C GLU A 607 3.62 -28.34 -31.36
N LYS A 608 2.53 -27.88 -31.99
CA LYS A 608 2.02 -26.52 -31.92
C LYS A 608 1.53 -26.22 -30.50
N ALA A 609 2.26 -25.38 -29.76
CA ALA A 609 1.73 -24.74 -28.55
C ALA A 609 0.36 -24.08 -28.88
N PRO A 610 -0.63 -24.15 -27.98
CA PRO A 610 -1.94 -23.56 -28.24
C PRO A 610 -1.78 -22.07 -28.53
N THR A 611 -2.15 -21.67 -29.74
CA THR A 611 -2.10 -20.26 -30.15
C THR A 611 -2.97 -19.45 -29.20
N SER A 612 -2.42 -18.37 -28.62
CA SER A 612 -3.14 -17.42 -27.78
C SER A 612 -4.52 -17.08 -28.41
N PRO A 613 -5.63 -17.31 -27.69
CA PRO A 613 -6.95 -17.01 -28.21
C PRO A 613 -7.08 -15.51 -28.47
N LYS A 614 -7.49 -15.13 -29.69
CA LYS A 614 -7.86 -13.75 -29.99
C LYS A 614 -9.10 -13.38 -29.16
N GLY A 615 -8.88 -12.61 -28.09
CA GLY A 615 -9.91 -12.12 -27.18
C GLY A 615 -10.37 -13.19 -26.19
N LEU A 616 -10.13 -12.98 -24.89
CA LEU A 616 -10.60 -13.87 -23.81
C LEU A 616 -12.13 -13.92 -23.67
N GLY A 617 -12.85 -13.09 -24.43
CA GLY A 617 -14.29 -12.94 -24.36
C GLY A 617 -14.78 -12.05 -23.23
N SER A 618 -16.10 -11.97 -23.09
CA SER A 618 -16.78 -11.13 -22.11
C SER A 618 -16.90 -11.83 -20.76
N LEU A 619 -16.97 -11.04 -19.69
CA LEU A 619 -17.09 -11.50 -18.30
C LEU A 619 -18.54 -11.88 -18.01
N PHE A 620 -18.76 -13.01 -17.34
CA PHE A 620 -20.09 -13.40 -16.89
C PHE A 620 -20.53 -12.45 -15.77
N HIS A 621 -21.76 -11.94 -15.84
CA HIS A 621 -22.33 -11.17 -14.72
C HIS A 621 -22.88 -12.14 -13.67
N ILE A 622 -22.09 -12.36 -12.61
CA ILE A 622 -22.41 -13.23 -11.47
C ILE A 622 -22.80 -12.31 -10.31
N ARG A 623 -24.10 -12.03 -10.14
CA ARG A 623 -24.63 -11.11 -9.11
C ARG A 623 -25.35 -11.89 -8.01
N ALA A 624 -25.25 -11.46 -6.74
CA ALA A 624 -25.89 -12.18 -5.63
C ALA A 624 -27.42 -12.12 -5.64
N GLY A 625 -28.01 -11.06 -6.21
CA GLY A 625 -29.45 -10.97 -6.48
C GLY A 625 -29.99 -12.05 -7.45
N ARG A 626 -29.12 -12.88 -8.05
CA ARG A 626 -29.48 -14.03 -8.88
C ARG A 626 -29.16 -15.38 -8.23
N ILE A 627 -28.82 -15.42 -6.94
CA ILE A 627 -28.58 -16.69 -6.25
C ILE A 627 -29.91 -17.42 -6.07
N SER A 628 -30.08 -18.53 -6.77
CA SER A 628 -31.27 -19.38 -6.65
C SER A 628 -31.11 -20.47 -5.60
N ILE A 629 -29.88 -20.89 -5.30
CA ILE A 629 -29.55 -21.89 -4.26
C ILE A 629 -28.25 -21.48 -3.57
N ASN A 630 -28.21 -21.46 -2.24
CA ASN A 630 -26.98 -21.25 -1.45
C ASN A 630 -26.84 -22.30 -0.33
N ASN A 631 -26.70 -23.55 -0.74
CA ASN A 631 -26.46 -24.64 0.21
C ASN A 631 -25.01 -24.65 0.69
N LEU A 632 -24.06 -24.02 -0.01
CA LEU A 632 -22.69 -23.85 0.50
C LEU A 632 -22.65 -22.94 1.74
N GLY A 633 -23.45 -21.87 1.80
CA GLY A 633 -23.56 -20.94 2.93
C GLY A 633 -24.26 -21.49 4.19
N GLY A 634 -24.44 -22.81 4.32
CA GLY A 634 -24.92 -23.43 5.57
C GLY A 634 -26.43 -23.33 5.84
N VAL A 635 -27.24 -22.80 4.93
CA VAL A 635 -28.72 -22.60 5.11
C VAL A 635 -29.52 -23.88 4.78
N ARG A 636 -28.95 -25.06 4.98
CA ARG A 636 -29.39 -26.30 4.32
C ARG A 636 -30.65 -26.93 4.95
N SER A 637 -31.43 -27.61 4.09
CA SER A 637 -32.10 -28.87 4.47
C SER A 637 -31.15 -30.04 4.16
N SER A 638 -31.05 -31.05 5.03
CA SER A 638 -29.97 -32.05 5.00
C SER A 638 -29.91 -32.99 3.79
N LYS A 639 -30.77 -32.83 2.78
CA LYS A 639 -30.92 -33.74 1.63
C LYS A 639 -30.43 -33.17 0.30
N GLU A 640 -30.16 -31.87 0.22
CA GLU A 640 -29.77 -31.23 -1.02
C GLU A 640 -28.24 -31.21 -1.20
N PRO A 641 -27.75 -31.19 -2.46
CA PRO A 641 -26.32 -31.06 -2.75
C PRO A 641 -25.73 -29.78 -2.15
N GLU A 642 -24.45 -29.85 -1.77
CA GLU A 642 -23.65 -28.71 -1.34
C GLU A 642 -23.30 -27.84 -2.56
N GLU A 643 -24.26 -27.03 -3.02
CA GLU A 643 -24.07 -26.13 -4.17
C GLU A 643 -24.49 -24.69 -3.90
N LEU A 644 -23.82 -23.78 -4.61
CA LEU A 644 -24.16 -22.39 -4.79
C LEU A 644 -24.51 -22.21 -6.27
N ARG A 645 -25.72 -21.72 -6.55
CA ARG A 645 -26.24 -21.57 -7.90
C ARG A 645 -26.62 -20.12 -8.16
N TYR A 646 -26.10 -19.58 -9.24
CA TYR A 646 -26.49 -18.29 -9.79
C TYR A 646 -27.31 -18.55 -11.05
N SER A 647 -28.56 -18.10 -11.05
CA SER A 647 -29.44 -18.26 -12.19
C SER A 647 -29.20 -17.18 -13.25
N HIS A 648 -29.49 -17.51 -14.52
CA HIS A 648 -29.44 -16.53 -15.62
C HIS A 648 -28.11 -15.76 -15.74
N VAL A 649 -26.96 -16.40 -15.56
CA VAL A 649 -25.67 -15.70 -15.62
C VAL A 649 -25.28 -15.27 -17.03
N ALA A 650 -25.77 -15.98 -18.04
CA ALA A 650 -25.47 -15.73 -19.45
C ALA A 650 -26.51 -16.39 -20.37
N SER A 651 -26.43 -16.07 -21.65
CA SER A 651 -27.10 -16.83 -22.71
C SER A 651 -26.07 -17.30 -23.75
N ALA A 652 -26.17 -18.56 -24.15
CA ALA A 652 -25.40 -19.09 -25.28
C ALA A 652 -26.24 -20.10 -26.06
N PHE A 653 -26.05 -20.13 -27.38
CA PHE A 653 -26.76 -21.05 -28.28
C PHE A 653 -28.30 -20.99 -28.13
N GLY A 654 -28.84 -19.80 -27.83
CA GLY A 654 -30.28 -19.59 -27.63
C GLY A 654 -30.83 -20.13 -26.31
N LYS A 655 -29.99 -20.52 -25.36
CA LYS A 655 -30.39 -21.05 -24.05
C LYS A 655 -29.91 -20.14 -22.91
N GLU A 656 -30.73 -20.03 -21.87
CA GLU A 656 -30.34 -19.40 -20.61
C GLU A 656 -29.46 -20.36 -19.81
N LEU A 657 -28.39 -19.81 -19.25
CA LEU A 657 -27.37 -20.55 -18.52
C LEU A 657 -27.35 -20.15 -17.06
N ASP A 658 -27.21 -21.15 -16.20
CA ASP A 658 -26.93 -21.01 -14.78
C ASP A 658 -25.46 -21.35 -14.52
N LEU A 659 -24.88 -20.72 -13.48
CA LEU A 659 -23.59 -21.10 -12.93
C LEU A 659 -23.80 -21.90 -11.66
N VAL A 660 -23.20 -23.09 -11.59
CA VAL A 660 -23.23 -23.94 -10.41
C VAL A 660 -21.80 -24.10 -9.86
N VAL A 661 -21.61 -23.72 -8.61
CA VAL A 661 -20.40 -23.99 -7.82
C VAL A 661 -20.75 -25.04 -6.79
N ARG A 662 -20.20 -26.25 -6.93
CA ARG A 662 -20.51 -27.39 -6.07
C ARG A 662 -19.28 -27.84 -5.29
N ALA A 663 -19.43 -28.12 -4.00
CA ALA A 663 -18.35 -28.76 -3.23
C ALA A 663 -18.24 -30.25 -3.57
N VAL A 664 -17.02 -30.69 -3.88
CA VAL A 664 -16.66 -32.10 -4.07
C VAL A 664 -16.01 -32.58 -2.77
N GLY A 665 -16.83 -33.14 -1.88
CA GLY A 665 -16.42 -33.55 -0.54
C GLY A 665 -16.89 -32.58 0.55
N SER A 666 -16.23 -32.59 1.70
CA SER A 666 -16.63 -31.75 2.84
C SER A 666 -16.23 -30.29 2.63
N TYR A 667 -17.20 -29.38 2.63
CA TYR A 667 -16.94 -27.94 2.70
C TYR A 667 -17.32 -27.40 4.07
N LYS A 668 -16.38 -26.69 4.71
CA LYS A 668 -16.59 -26.02 5.98
C LYS A 668 -16.26 -24.54 5.83
N PRO A 669 -17.27 -23.67 5.59
CA PRO A 669 -17.04 -22.24 5.63
C PRO A 669 -16.69 -21.82 7.05
N ARG A 670 -15.86 -20.77 7.18
CA ARG A 670 -15.61 -20.16 8.50
C ARG A 670 -16.73 -19.22 8.89
N ASP A 671 -17.17 -18.41 7.93
CA ASP A 671 -18.36 -17.60 8.01
C ASP A 671 -19.28 -17.97 6.83
N PRO A 672 -20.31 -18.78 7.08
CA PRO A 672 -21.26 -19.19 6.04
C PRO A 672 -21.95 -18.00 5.38
N ALA A 673 -22.13 -16.89 6.12
CA ALA A 673 -22.78 -15.69 5.60
C ALA A 673 -21.95 -15.01 4.51
N LEU A 674 -20.62 -15.24 4.45
CA LEU A 674 -19.74 -14.71 3.41
C LEU A 674 -19.75 -15.52 2.11
N THR A 675 -20.30 -16.74 2.12
CA THR A 675 -20.43 -17.55 0.90
C THR A 675 -21.62 -17.07 0.09
N GLY A 676 -21.37 -16.64 -1.15
CA GLY A 676 -22.40 -16.06 -2.01
C GLY A 676 -22.78 -14.62 -1.64
N ILE A 677 -21.90 -13.85 -1.00
CA ILE A 677 -22.19 -12.45 -0.63
C ILE A 677 -22.40 -11.52 -1.82
N ASP A 678 -23.25 -10.52 -1.60
CA ASP A 678 -23.52 -9.42 -2.52
C ASP A 678 -22.43 -8.34 -2.47
N GLY A 679 -22.11 -7.76 -3.64
CA GLY A 679 -21.10 -6.69 -3.76
C GLY A 679 -20.05 -6.93 -4.85
N HIS A 680 -19.88 -8.17 -5.31
CA HIS A 680 -18.97 -8.50 -6.41
C HIS A 680 -19.74 -8.93 -7.66
N VAL A 681 -20.09 -7.95 -8.49
CA VAL A 681 -20.99 -8.06 -9.65
C VAL A 681 -20.59 -9.11 -10.69
N PHE A 682 -19.34 -9.59 -10.64
CA PHE A 682 -18.73 -10.44 -11.66
C PHE A 682 -18.04 -11.70 -11.12
N ALA A 683 -18.18 -12.02 -9.84
CA ALA A 683 -17.51 -13.16 -9.24
C ALA A 683 -18.35 -13.84 -8.16
N ALA A 684 -18.27 -15.17 -8.11
CA ALA A 684 -18.84 -15.96 -7.03
C ALA A 684 -17.89 -15.94 -5.81
N ALA A 685 -18.41 -15.56 -4.64
CA ALA A 685 -17.64 -15.51 -3.39
C ALA A 685 -17.75 -16.83 -2.62
N ILE A 686 -16.61 -17.42 -2.24
CA ILE A 686 -16.50 -18.65 -1.45
C ILE A 686 -15.65 -18.38 -0.21
N ASN A 687 -16.24 -18.57 0.97
CA ASN A 687 -15.52 -18.40 2.24
C ASN A 687 -15.00 -19.75 2.73
N VAL A 688 -13.68 -19.92 2.76
CA VAL A 688 -13.05 -21.16 3.23
C VAL A 688 -12.44 -20.91 4.60
N ALA A 689 -12.67 -21.83 5.54
CA ALA A 689 -12.04 -21.72 6.85
C ALA A 689 -10.52 -21.81 6.77
N ASN A 690 -9.82 -21.02 7.59
CA ASN A 690 -8.37 -21.08 7.70
C ASN A 690 -7.90 -22.51 7.98
N ASP A 691 -6.82 -22.89 7.33
CA ASP A 691 -6.24 -24.24 7.34
C ASP A 691 -7.20 -25.30 6.74
N GLY A 692 -8.27 -24.85 6.08
CA GLY A 692 -9.24 -25.67 5.37
C GLY A 692 -8.83 -25.95 3.93
N ASP A 693 -9.35 -27.06 3.41
CA ASP A 693 -9.14 -27.53 2.04
C ASP A 693 -10.51 -27.92 1.47
N VAL A 694 -10.85 -27.35 0.31
CA VAL A 694 -12.08 -27.68 -0.40
C VAL A 694 -11.79 -27.91 -1.87
N GLN A 695 -12.38 -28.98 -2.42
CA GLN A 695 -12.47 -29.14 -3.86
C GLN A 695 -13.82 -28.62 -4.34
N LEU A 696 -13.82 -27.79 -5.38
CA LEU A 696 -15.00 -27.21 -5.99
C LEU A 696 -15.10 -27.64 -7.45
N GLU A 697 -16.30 -27.97 -7.89
CA GLU A 697 -16.64 -28.12 -9.29
C GLU A 697 -17.44 -26.90 -9.73
N VAL A 698 -16.88 -26.14 -10.68
CA VAL A 698 -17.49 -24.96 -11.29
C VAL A 698 -18.00 -25.37 -12.67
N SER A 699 -19.31 -25.28 -12.88
CA SER A 699 -19.95 -25.76 -14.11
C SER A 699 -21.01 -24.78 -14.61
N VAL A 700 -21.22 -24.74 -15.92
CA VAL A 700 -22.29 -23.95 -16.55
C VAL A 700 -23.35 -24.91 -17.06
N VAL A 701 -24.60 -24.73 -16.63
CA VAL A 701 -25.69 -25.64 -16.96
C VAL A 701 -26.85 -24.89 -17.61
N GLU A 702 -27.65 -25.60 -18.41
CA GLU A 702 -28.93 -25.07 -18.89
C GLU A 702 -29.89 -24.92 -17.70
N LYS A 703 -30.48 -23.74 -17.55
CA LYS A 703 -31.34 -23.38 -16.41
C LYS A 703 -32.43 -24.42 -16.10
N ASP A 704 -33.15 -24.90 -17.10
CA ASP A 704 -34.33 -25.76 -16.88
C ASP A 704 -33.99 -27.26 -16.80
N SER A 705 -32.92 -27.70 -17.47
CA SER A 705 -32.60 -29.12 -17.62
C SER A 705 -31.44 -29.58 -16.73
N ASN A 706 -30.70 -28.65 -16.12
CA ASN A 706 -29.42 -28.92 -15.45
C ASN A 706 -28.39 -29.63 -16.34
N LYS A 707 -28.60 -29.63 -17.66
CA LYS A 707 -27.67 -30.24 -18.60
C LYS A 707 -26.43 -29.35 -18.69
N LEU A 708 -25.26 -29.96 -18.54
CA LEU A 708 -23.97 -29.30 -18.66
C LEU A 708 -23.80 -28.70 -20.06
N VAL A 709 -23.38 -27.44 -20.12
CA VAL A 709 -23.16 -26.69 -21.37
C VAL A 709 -21.67 -26.49 -21.56
N HIS A 710 -21.15 -27.13 -22.62
CA HIS A 710 -19.77 -26.88 -23.03
C HIS A 710 -19.67 -25.54 -23.75
N LEU A 711 -19.00 -24.58 -23.13
CA LEU A 711 -18.72 -23.27 -23.70
C LEU A 711 -17.29 -23.26 -24.26
N PRO A 712 -17.11 -23.18 -25.59
CA PRO A 712 -15.77 -23.15 -26.18
C PRO A 712 -15.04 -21.90 -25.68
N GLN A 713 -13.75 -22.07 -25.35
CA GLN A 713 -12.90 -20.99 -24.84
C GLN A 713 -13.49 -20.31 -23.59
N CYS A 714 -14.22 -21.06 -22.77
CA CYS A 714 -14.55 -20.60 -21.43
C CYS A 714 -13.30 -20.68 -20.56
N HIS A 715 -13.07 -19.65 -19.77
CA HIS A 715 -11.94 -19.54 -18.86
C HIS A 715 -12.43 -19.16 -17.46
N VAL A 716 -11.82 -19.74 -16.45
CA VAL A 716 -12.03 -19.37 -15.04
C VAL A 716 -10.84 -18.61 -14.51
N SER A 717 -11.08 -17.63 -13.65
CA SER A 717 -10.05 -16.97 -12.85
C SER A 717 -10.49 -17.00 -11.39
N VAL A 718 -9.55 -17.31 -10.51
CA VAL A 718 -9.76 -17.27 -9.06
C VAL A 718 -8.85 -16.17 -8.52
N PHE A 719 -9.34 -15.34 -7.61
CA PHE A 719 -8.55 -14.31 -6.91
C PHE A 719 -9.00 -14.20 -5.44
N ASP A 720 -8.08 -13.81 -4.58
CA ASP A 720 -8.34 -13.49 -3.17
C ASP A 720 -8.09 -11.99 -3.03
N ILE A 721 -9.10 -11.28 -2.52
CA ILE A 721 -9.07 -9.83 -2.36
C ILE A 721 -8.30 -9.41 -1.09
N GLU A 722 -8.02 -10.36 -0.19
CA GLU A 722 -7.33 -10.11 1.08
C GLU A 722 -5.80 -10.09 0.91
N ASP A 723 -5.27 -10.53 -0.23
CA ASP A 723 -3.85 -10.47 -0.56
C ASP A 723 -3.48 -9.09 -1.18
N PRO A 724 -2.52 -8.31 -0.62
CA PRO A 724 -2.04 -7.03 -1.18
C PRO A 724 -1.73 -7.05 -2.67
N LEU A 725 -1.35 -8.23 -3.15
CA LEU A 725 -1.15 -8.51 -4.56
C LEU A 725 -2.12 -9.63 -4.89
N PRO A 726 -2.84 -9.63 -6.03
CA PRO A 726 -3.73 -10.71 -6.43
C PRO A 726 -2.97 -12.01 -6.83
N THR A 727 -1.94 -12.37 -6.07
CA THR A 727 -0.96 -13.44 -6.24
C THR A 727 -1.41 -14.72 -5.54
N LEU A 728 -2.65 -15.13 -5.78
CA LEU A 728 -3.25 -16.36 -5.23
C LEU A 728 -2.43 -17.65 -5.44
N SER A 729 -1.52 -17.61 -6.41
CA SER A 729 -0.82 -18.77 -6.92
C SER A 729 0.55 -19.01 -6.31
N ALA A 730 1.13 -18.01 -5.64
CA ALA A 730 2.51 -18.08 -5.17
C ALA A 730 2.72 -19.08 -4.02
N SER A 731 1.66 -19.42 -3.30
CA SER A 731 1.66 -20.32 -2.14
C SER A 731 0.90 -21.64 -2.39
N GLY A 732 0.42 -21.91 -3.62
CA GLY A 732 -0.34 -23.13 -3.90
C GLY A 732 -1.74 -23.16 -3.25
N GLN A 733 -2.30 -21.99 -2.93
CA GLN A 733 -3.61 -21.86 -2.30
C GLN A 733 -4.76 -22.18 -3.26
N VAL A 734 -4.54 -22.05 -4.58
CA VAL A 734 -5.49 -22.49 -5.60
C VAL A 734 -4.80 -23.37 -6.62
N GLU A 735 -5.30 -24.59 -6.77
CA GLU A 735 -4.86 -25.58 -7.73
C GLU A 735 -6.03 -25.86 -8.70
N VAL A 736 -5.79 -25.68 -10.00
CA VAL A 736 -6.79 -25.99 -11.04
C VAL A 736 -6.55 -27.40 -11.58
N LEU A 737 -7.37 -28.34 -11.15
CA LEU A 737 -7.19 -29.76 -11.42
C LEU A 737 -7.45 -30.07 -12.91
N GLY A 738 -6.46 -30.66 -13.56
CA GLY A 738 -6.54 -31.06 -14.98
C GLY A 738 -6.21 -29.95 -15.98
N ALA A 739 -5.88 -28.74 -15.53
CA ALA A 739 -5.43 -27.67 -16.42
C ALA A 739 -4.03 -27.98 -16.99
N LYS A 740 -3.91 -27.94 -18.33
CA LYS A 740 -2.63 -28.13 -19.04
C LYS A 740 -1.95 -26.81 -19.39
N VAL A 741 -2.70 -25.73 -19.41
CA VAL A 741 -2.25 -24.39 -19.82
C VAL A 741 -3.01 -23.35 -19.02
N MET A 742 -2.35 -22.25 -18.69
CA MET A 742 -2.96 -21.05 -18.15
C MET A 742 -2.67 -19.86 -19.07
N PHE A 743 -3.54 -18.86 -19.06
CA PHE A 743 -3.41 -17.65 -19.85
C PHE A 743 -3.31 -16.43 -18.94
N TRP A 744 -2.34 -15.56 -19.22
CA TRP A 744 -2.28 -14.25 -18.61
C TRP A 744 -3.25 -13.26 -19.25
N ARG A 745 -3.52 -12.14 -18.58
CA ARG A 745 -4.40 -11.07 -19.11
C ARG A 745 -3.91 -10.52 -20.46
N ASN A 746 -2.61 -10.55 -20.72
CA ASN A 746 -2.02 -10.14 -22.00
C ASN A 746 -2.13 -11.22 -23.09
N GLY A 747 -2.81 -12.35 -22.82
CA GLY A 747 -2.97 -13.46 -23.75
C GLY A 747 -1.81 -14.47 -23.74
N THR A 748 -0.75 -14.24 -22.97
CA THR A 748 0.39 -15.16 -22.92
C THR A 748 -0.05 -16.51 -22.35
N ALA A 749 0.15 -17.58 -23.12
CA ALA A 749 -0.15 -18.94 -22.71
C ALA A 749 1.08 -19.55 -22.03
N VAL A 750 0.91 -20.12 -20.84
CA VAL A 750 1.96 -20.79 -20.08
C VAL A 750 1.55 -22.24 -19.86
N PRO A 751 2.31 -23.23 -20.36
CA PRO A 751 2.04 -24.63 -20.08
C PRO A 751 2.22 -24.91 -18.59
N MET A 752 1.26 -25.60 -17.98
CA MET A 752 1.36 -26.03 -16.59
C MET A 752 2.19 -27.31 -16.53
N LYS A 753 3.51 -27.17 -16.42
CA LYS A 753 4.43 -28.29 -16.13
C LYS A 753 4.56 -28.56 -14.63
N GLU A 754 4.30 -27.56 -13.81
CA GLU A 754 4.36 -27.62 -12.35
C GLU A 754 3.08 -26.99 -11.76
N PRO A 755 2.58 -27.47 -10.59
CA PRO A 755 1.26 -27.11 -10.05
C PRO A 755 1.18 -25.69 -9.45
N TRP A 756 2.25 -24.90 -9.51
CA TRP A 756 2.28 -23.53 -8.99
C TRP A 756 2.15 -22.54 -10.15
N ALA A 757 1.29 -21.53 -9.97
CA ALA A 757 1.17 -20.46 -10.95
C ALA A 757 2.10 -19.29 -10.55
N PRO A 758 2.79 -18.65 -11.52
CA PRO A 758 3.72 -17.56 -11.28
C PRO A 758 3.09 -16.37 -10.54
N GLN A 759 3.91 -15.59 -9.82
CA GLN A 759 3.47 -14.36 -9.16
C GLN A 759 2.94 -13.35 -10.20
N GLY A 760 1.70 -12.90 -10.04
CA GLY A 760 1.07 -11.91 -10.92
C GLY A 760 -0.44 -11.79 -10.71
N PRO A 761 -1.14 -10.98 -11.53
CA PRO A 761 -2.60 -10.89 -11.51
C PRO A 761 -3.24 -12.22 -11.89
N ALA A 762 -4.27 -12.65 -11.16
CA ALA A 762 -4.97 -13.91 -11.36
C ALA A 762 -5.06 -14.38 -12.83
N ALA A 763 -4.46 -15.54 -13.10
CA ALA A 763 -4.45 -16.17 -14.41
C ALA A 763 -5.85 -16.68 -14.81
N TRP A 764 -5.99 -17.00 -16.09
CA TRP A 764 -7.18 -17.57 -16.69
C TRP A 764 -6.92 -19.02 -17.09
N TYR A 765 -7.75 -19.94 -16.61
CA TYR A 765 -7.62 -21.37 -16.88
C TYR A 765 -8.76 -21.82 -17.80
N PRO A 766 -8.47 -22.53 -18.90
CA PRO A 766 -9.51 -23.02 -19.78
C PRO A 766 -10.39 -24.06 -19.05
N VAL A 767 -11.70 -23.97 -19.27
CA VAL A 767 -12.66 -24.98 -18.84
C VAL A 767 -12.44 -26.27 -19.63
N GLY A 768 -12.51 -27.43 -18.96
CA GLY A 768 -12.30 -28.73 -19.57
C GLY A 768 -13.30 -29.04 -20.68
N GLU A 769 -12.98 -30.04 -21.50
CA GLU A 769 -13.91 -30.57 -22.53
C GLU A 769 -15.20 -31.10 -21.91
N ASP A 770 -15.15 -31.55 -20.66
CA ASP A 770 -16.32 -31.96 -19.89
C ASP A 770 -17.23 -30.77 -19.52
N GLY A 771 -16.84 -29.51 -19.74
CA GLY A 771 -17.66 -28.34 -19.45
C GLY A 771 -17.64 -27.91 -17.98
N ALA A 772 -16.73 -28.49 -17.18
CA ALA A 772 -16.52 -28.14 -15.79
C ALA A 772 -15.06 -27.76 -15.52
N VAL A 773 -14.82 -26.99 -14.46
CA VAL A 773 -13.49 -26.80 -13.88
C VAL A 773 -13.50 -27.31 -12.45
N ARG A 774 -12.50 -28.11 -12.11
CA ARG A 774 -12.28 -28.57 -10.75
C ARG A 774 -11.17 -27.74 -10.12
N LEU A 775 -11.49 -27.09 -9.01
CA LEU A 775 -10.57 -26.26 -8.24
C LEU A 775 -10.30 -26.95 -6.91
N ARG A 776 -9.08 -26.90 -6.41
CA ARG A 776 -8.76 -27.18 -5.01
C ARG A 776 -8.28 -25.90 -4.37
N ILE A 777 -8.98 -25.46 -3.32
CA ILE A 777 -8.69 -24.23 -2.60
C ILE A 777 -8.20 -24.59 -1.20
N ARG A 778 -6.99 -24.14 -0.85
CA ARG A 778 -6.37 -24.29 0.46
C ARG A 778 -6.26 -22.90 1.09
N ALA A 779 -7.03 -22.66 2.13
CA ALA A 779 -7.04 -21.39 2.84
C ALA A 779 -5.92 -21.35 3.89
N GLU A 780 -4.67 -21.30 3.43
CA GLU A 780 -3.54 -21.19 4.35
C GLU A 780 -3.61 -19.89 5.16
N ARG A 781 -3.24 -19.98 6.43
CA ARG A 781 -3.14 -18.83 7.32
C ARG A 781 -1.94 -17.97 6.93
N SER A 782 -2.13 -17.03 6.02
CA SER A 782 -1.14 -16.01 5.64
C SER A 782 -1.51 -14.64 6.20
N GLY A 783 -0.51 -13.81 6.50
CA GLY A 783 -0.69 -12.44 7.02
C GLY A 783 -1.18 -11.45 5.96
N GLY A 784 -2.34 -11.71 5.35
CA GLY A 784 -2.96 -10.82 4.37
C GLY A 784 -3.37 -9.46 4.95
N ASN A 785 -3.64 -8.49 4.07
CA ASN A 785 -3.93 -7.09 4.43
C ASN A 785 -5.29 -6.91 5.12
N ALA A 786 -6.22 -7.85 4.92
CA ALA A 786 -7.46 -7.83 5.67
C ALA A 786 -7.21 -8.38 7.08
N LEU A 787 -7.22 -7.50 8.08
CA LEU A 787 -7.18 -7.84 9.51
C LEU A 787 -8.26 -8.86 9.93
N SER A 788 -9.29 -9.08 9.10
CA SER A 788 -10.32 -10.12 9.26
C SER A 788 -9.89 -11.53 8.80
N SER A 789 -8.88 -11.68 7.96
CA SER A 789 -8.45 -12.98 7.38
C SER A 789 -8.13 -14.02 8.45
N ALA A 790 -7.54 -13.61 9.58
CA ALA A 790 -7.24 -14.49 10.70
C ALA A 790 -8.51 -15.05 11.40
N TRP A 791 -9.62 -14.31 11.36
CA TRP A 791 -10.81 -14.60 12.17
C TRP A 791 -11.99 -15.12 11.36
N VAL A 792 -12.13 -14.69 10.10
CA VAL A 792 -13.30 -14.92 9.25
C VAL A 792 -13.01 -15.93 8.13
N GLY A 793 -11.81 -16.53 8.13
CA GLY A 793 -11.37 -17.40 7.04
C GLY A 793 -10.92 -16.55 5.86
N ARG A 794 -10.80 -17.18 4.69
CA ARG A 794 -10.39 -16.48 3.47
C ARG A 794 -11.47 -16.52 2.42
N ASN A 795 -11.63 -15.40 1.72
CA ASN A 795 -12.66 -15.21 0.71
C ASN A 795 -12.05 -15.31 -0.69
N PHE A 796 -12.43 -16.36 -1.41
CA PHE A 796 -12.00 -16.59 -2.78
C PHE A 796 -13.12 -16.17 -3.73
N PHE A 797 -12.75 -15.49 -4.80
CA PHE A 797 -13.66 -14.99 -5.82
C PHE A 797 -13.40 -15.72 -7.13
N ILE A 798 -14.44 -16.34 -7.67
CA ILE A 798 -14.39 -17.12 -8.92
C ILE A 798 -15.11 -16.34 -10.01
N ALA A 799 -14.37 -15.95 -11.05
CA ALA A 799 -14.89 -15.25 -12.22
C ALA A 799 -14.76 -16.12 -13.48
N LEU A 800 -15.71 -15.98 -14.40
CA LEU A 800 -15.73 -16.71 -15.67
C LEU A 800 -15.72 -15.75 -16.85
N ARG A 801 -15.09 -16.17 -17.96
CA ARG A 801 -15.08 -15.46 -19.24
C ARG A 801 -15.25 -16.42 -20.39
N SER A 802 -16.00 -16.04 -21.42
CA SER A 802 -16.07 -16.80 -22.66
C SER A 802 -16.41 -15.86 -23.81
N PRO A 803 -15.82 -16.03 -25.01
CA PRO A 803 -16.23 -15.29 -26.19
C PRO A 803 -17.55 -15.82 -26.79
N ALA A 804 -17.97 -17.01 -26.39
CA ALA A 804 -19.20 -17.64 -26.88
C ALA A 804 -20.46 -17.17 -26.14
N VAL A 805 -20.31 -16.44 -25.03
CA VAL A 805 -21.44 -15.89 -24.28
C VAL A 805 -21.70 -14.46 -24.71
N THR A 806 -22.94 -14.18 -25.04
CA THR A 806 -23.45 -12.81 -25.02
C THR A 806 -23.77 -12.51 -23.57
N VAL A 807 -23.05 -11.57 -22.97
CA VAL A 807 -23.45 -11.04 -21.67
C VAL A 807 -24.82 -10.46 -21.89
N GLN A 808 -25.80 -10.98 -21.16
CA GLN A 808 -27.08 -10.33 -21.04
C GLN A 808 -26.78 -9.04 -20.27
N GLU A 809 -26.42 -7.98 -21.01
CA GLU A 809 -26.84 -6.65 -20.59
C GLU A 809 -28.32 -6.81 -20.31
N GLU A 810 -28.70 -6.41 -19.11
CA GLU A 810 -30.09 -6.47 -18.72
C GLU A 810 -30.85 -5.68 -19.79
N ILE A 811 -31.49 -6.42 -20.69
CA ILE A 811 -32.61 -5.92 -21.46
C ILE A 811 -33.60 -5.56 -20.38
N ASP A 812 -33.65 -4.29 -20.00
CA ASP A 812 -34.88 -3.69 -19.50
C ASP A 812 -36.00 -4.30 -20.34
N ALA A 813 -36.87 -5.09 -19.70
CA ALA A 813 -37.78 -6.06 -20.32
C ALA A 813 -38.19 -5.71 -21.78
N PRO A 814 -38.10 -6.66 -22.72
CA PRO A 814 -38.04 -6.36 -24.15
C PRO A 814 -39.26 -5.60 -24.68
N ALA A 815 -38.99 -4.43 -25.26
CA ALA A 815 -39.89 -3.77 -26.19
C ALA A 815 -40.11 -4.66 -27.42
N ARG A 816 -41.33 -5.19 -27.60
CA ARG A 816 -41.81 -5.73 -28.89
C ARG A 816 -42.93 -4.85 -29.44
N GLY A 817 -42.61 -4.16 -30.53
CA GLY A 817 -43.48 -3.80 -31.66
C GLY A 817 -44.86 -3.18 -31.43
N SER A 818 -45.02 -1.93 -31.87
CA SER A 818 -46.28 -1.18 -32.11
C SER A 818 -47.23 -0.95 -30.93
N HIS A 819 -46.67 -0.78 -29.73
CA HIS A 819 -47.44 -0.41 -28.55
C HIS A 819 -46.92 0.84 -27.84
N GLU A 820 -46.32 1.83 -28.49
CA GLU A 820 -46.06 3.11 -27.80
C GLU A 820 -47.38 3.78 -27.37
N ALA A 821 -48.42 3.67 -28.18
CA ALA A 821 -49.78 4.12 -27.83
C ALA A 821 -50.49 3.23 -26.78
N VAL A 822 -50.21 1.91 -26.75
CA VAL A 822 -50.85 0.99 -25.80
C VAL A 822 -50.06 0.83 -24.51
N ALA A 823 -48.74 1.00 -24.52
CA ALA A 823 -47.89 1.12 -23.34
C ALA A 823 -48.07 2.50 -22.69
N GLN A 824 -48.26 3.59 -23.45
CA GLN A 824 -48.76 4.83 -22.85
C GLN A 824 -50.18 4.67 -22.30
N ALA A 825 -51.06 3.88 -22.93
CA ALA A 825 -52.39 3.60 -22.39
C ALA A 825 -52.38 2.61 -21.19
N ALA A 826 -51.42 1.68 -21.13
CA ALA A 826 -51.25 0.70 -20.05
C ALA A 826 -50.50 1.29 -18.86
N TRP A 827 -49.50 2.14 -19.09
CA TRP A 827 -48.83 2.94 -18.05
C TRP A 827 -49.76 4.03 -17.51
N LYS A 828 -50.64 4.60 -18.33
CA LYS A 828 -51.77 5.41 -17.83
C LYS A 828 -52.78 4.59 -17.01
N ARG A 829 -52.82 3.26 -17.16
CA ARG A 829 -53.70 2.35 -16.39
C ARG A 829 -53.03 1.77 -15.12
N LEU A 830 -51.71 1.66 -15.07
CA LEU A 830 -50.96 1.17 -13.89
C LEU A 830 -50.63 2.29 -12.88
N GLY A 831 -51.04 3.52 -13.16
CA GLY A 831 -50.76 4.67 -12.31
C GLY A 831 -49.36 5.25 -12.53
N ARG A 832 -49.15 6.48 -12.05
CA ARG A 832 -47.84 7.15 -12.11
C ARG A 832 -46.83 6.37 -11.24
N LYS A 833 -45.57 6.31 -11.67
CA LYS A 833 -44.46 5.76 -10.89
C LYS A 833 -44.46 6.42 -9.50
N LEU A 834 -44.50 5.61 -8.46
CA LEU A 834 -44.38 6.08 -7.09
C LEU A 834 -42.97 6.65 -6.89
N LEU A 835 -42.86 7.92 -6.52
CA LEU A 835 -41.61 8.57 -6.14
C LEU A 835 -41.22 7.99 -4.78
N LEU A 836 -40.22 7.12 -4.73
CA LEU A 836 -39.70 6.55 -3.49
C LEU A 836 -38.22 6.93 -3.39
N GLY A 837 -37.94 8.05 -2.74
CA GLY A 837 -36.61 8.60 -2.51
C GLY A 837 -36.33 8.79 -1.01
N ARG A 838 -35.12 9.22 -0.66
CA ARG A 838 -34.79 9.54 0.73
C ARG A 838 -35.50 10.81 1.20
N ASP A 839 -35.68 11.75 0.28
CA ASP A 839 -36.18 13.10 0.57
C ASP A 839 -37.69 13.16 0.81
N ASN A 840 -38.39 12.05 0.61
CA ASN A 840 -39.83 11.95 0.84
C ASN A 840 -40.20 10.84 1.83
N VAL A 841 -39.24 10.30 2.58
CA VAL A 841 -39.55 9.51 3.78
C VAL A 841 -40.02 10.47 4.87
N ILE A 842 -41.28 10.36 5.27
CA ILE A 842 -41.84 11.17 6.37
C ILE A 842 -41.90 10.41 7.69
N PHE A 843 -41.79 9.08 7.64
CA PHE A 843 -41.84 8.23 8.82
C PHE A 843 -41.04 6.93 8.56
N ASN A 844 -40.21 6.48 9.50
CA ASN A 844 -39.42 5.26 9.34
C ASN A 844 -39.06 4.63 10.69
N ASN A 845 -40.04 4.06 11.39
CA ASN A 845 -39.76 3.27 12.60
C ASN A 845 -39.41 1.79 12.25
N LEU A 846 -39.59 1.35 10.99
CA LEU A 846 -39.13 0.04 10.49
C LEU A 846 -37.61 -0.14 10.58
N GLY A 847 -36.85 0.93 10.32
CA GLY A 847 -35.38 0.99 10.47
C GLY A 847 -34.91 1.56 11.81
N GLY A 848 -35.82 1.81 12.77
CA GLY A 848 -35.50 2.44 14.05
C GLY A 848 -35.10 3.92 13.96
N GLN A 849 -35.44 4.62 12.86
CA GLN A 849 -35.08 6.02 12.63
C GLN A 849 -36.29 6.82 12.11
N GLY A 850 -37.21 7.20 13.00
CA GLY A 850 -38.35 8.07 12.67
C GLY A 850 -39.20 8.45 13.89
N PRO A 851 -40.00 9.52 13.81
CA PRO A 851 -40.80 10.05 14.93
C PRO A 851 -42.09 9.23 15.15
N GLY A 852 -41.94 7.95 15.51
CA GLY A 852 -43.06 7.06 15.84
C GLY A 852 -43.08 6.70 17.32
N HIS A 853 -44.27 6.60 17.90
CA HIS A 853 -44.41 6.03 19.25
C HIS A 853 -44.06 4.53 19.22
N LEU A 854 -43.47 4.00 20.29
CA LEU A 854 -43.08 2.58 20.41
C LEU A 854 -44.26 1.60 20.29
N ASP A 855 -45.49 2.11 20.39
CA ASP A 855 -46.73 1.35 20.31
C ASP A 855 -47.25 1.25 18.86
N GLU A 856 -46.65 1.98 17.93
CA GLU A 856 -47.01 1.96 16.52
C GLU A 856 -46.27 0.82 15.79
N PRO A 857 -46.94 0.11 14.86
CA PRO A 857 -46.33 -0.98 14.13
C PRO A 857 -45.09 -0.48 13.36
N PRO A 858 -44.02 -1.30 13.25
CA PRO A 858 -42.86 -0.94 12.44
C PRO A 858 -43.30 -0.78 10.99
N GLU A 859 -43.19 0.45 10.49
CA GLU A 859 -43.54 0.92 9.17
C GLU A 859 -42.56 1.98 8.63
N ILE A 860 -42.49 2.08 7.31
CA ILE A 860 -41.86 3.21 6.62
C ILE A 860 -42.91 3.89 5.77
N ARG A 861 -43.14 5.20 5.99
CA ARG A 861 -44.03 6.02 5.20
C ARG A 861 -43.27 7.00 4.34
N TYR A 862 -43.67 7.03 3.07
CA TYR A 862 -43.20 7.98 2.08
C TYR A 862 -44.34 8.95 1.76
N ALA A 863 -44.07 10.25 1.82
CA ALA A 863 -45.02 11.28 1.44
C ALA A 863 -45.05 11.51 -0.06
N ALA A 864 -46.24 11.86 -0.55
CA ALA A 864 -46.48 12.32 -1.92
C ALA A 864 -45.81 11.41 -2.97
N VAL A 865 -45.86 10.09 -2.72
CA VAL A 865 -45.30 9.10 -3.64
C VAL A 865 -46.02 9.16 -4.99
N GLY A 866 -47.26 9.61 -5.00
CA GLY A 866 -47.99 9.94 -6.22
C GLY A 866 -49.08 10.95 -5.93
N SER A 867 -49.94 11.19 -6.92
CA SER A 867 -51.18 11.92 -6.71
C SER A 867 -52.35 11.22 -7.39
N VAL A 868 -53.50 11.21 -6.72
CA VAL A 868 -54.76 10.63 -7.23
C VAL A 868 -55.82 11.72 -7.10
N GLY A 869 -56.40 12.15 -8.22
CA GLY A 869 -57.42 13.22 -8.23
C GLY A 869 -56.90 14.63 -7.93
N GLY A 870 -55.59 14.84 -7.85
CA GLY A 870 -54.98 16.13 -7.47
C GLY A 870 -54.44 16.13 -6.03
N ASP A 871 -54.85 15.17 -5.21
CA ASP A 871 -54.36 15.00 -3.84
C ASP A 871 -53.14 14.08 -3.81
N ASN A 872 -52.16 14.41 -2.97
CA ASN A 872 -50.97 13.60 -2.76
C ASN A 872 -51.33 12.29 -2.05
N VAL A 873 -50.74 11.20 -2.50
CA VAL A 873 -50.87 9.88 -1.90
C VAL A 873 -49.56 9.51 -1.25
N ASP A 874 -49.64 9.11 0.02
CA ASP A 874 -48.52 8.59 0.79
C ASP A 874 -48.51 7.06 0.74
N MET A 875 -47.34 6.44 0.84
CA MET A 875 -47.20 4.98 0.88
C MET A 875 -46.61 4.57 2.20
N ALA A 876 -47.33 3.72 2.95
CA ALA A 876 -46.85 3.08 4.17
C ALA A 876 -46.52 1.61 3.90
N GLN A 877 -45.33 1.15 4.31
CA GLN A 877 -44.94 -0.24 4.25
C GLN A 877 -44.71 -0.76 5.67
N CYS A 878 -45.59 -1.65 6.13
CA CYS A 878 -45.57 -2.18 7.50
C CYS A 878 -44.98 -3.60 7.54
N TRP A 879 -44.27 -3.92 8.62
CA TRP A 879 -43.83 -5.29 8.91
C TRP A 879 -44.85 -6.00 9.78
N GLU A 880 -45.65 -6.89 9.19
CA GLU A 880 -46.55 -7.74 9.95
C GLU A 880 -45.84 -9.06 10.33
N LYS A 881 -45.73 -9.30 11.64
CA LYS A 881 -45.14 -10.53 12.18
C LYS A 881 -46.13 -11.68 11.92
N ILE A 882 -45.93 -12.48 10.88
CA ILE A 882 -46.69 -13.73 10.67
C ILE A 882 -46.30 -14.72 11.78
N SER A 883 -46.91 -14.56 12.95
CA SER A 883 -46.91 -15.56 14.00
C SER A 883 -48.21 -16.36 13.87
N LYS A 884 -48.08 -17.68 13.88
CA LYS A 884 -49.21 -18.61 13.92
C LYS A 884 -50.08 -18.32 15.14
N SER A 885 -51.20 -17.62 14.97
CA SER A 885 -52.35 -17.71 15.88
C SER A 885 -53.64 -17.88 15.11
N ARG A 886 -54.07 -19.14 15.06
CA ARG A 886 -55.40 -19.62 14.70
C ARG A 886 -56.41 -19.08 15.73
N LYS A 887 -56.78 -17.81 15.67
CA LYS A 887 -57.94 -17.18 16.34
C LYS A 887 -57.95 -15.70 15.99
N TYR A 888 -58.68 -15.35 14.95
CA TYR A 888 -59.60 -14.21 14.86
C TYR A 888 -60.14 -14.22 13.42
N ARG A 889 -61.38 -14.73 13.28
CA ARG A 889 -62.28 -14.45 12.16
C ARG A 889 -63.20 -13.36 12.69
N GLU A 890 -63.16 -12.20 12.07
CA GLU A 890 -64.32 -11.39 11.64
C GLU A 890 -63.81 -10.22 10.80
#